data_AF-A0AAX3KIP5-F1
#
_entry.id   AF-A0AAX3KIP5-F1
#
_cell.length_a   1.000
_cell.length_b   1.000
_cell.length_c   1.000
_cell.angle_alpha   90.00
_cell.angle_beta   90.00
_cell.angle_gamma   90.00
#
_symmetry.space_group_name_H-M   'P 1'
#
loop_
_entity.id
_entity.type
_entity.pdbx_description
1 polymer ?
#
loop_
_entity_poly.entity_id
_entity_poly.type
_entity_poly.pdbx_seq_one_letter_code
_entity_poly.pdbx_strand_id
1 'polypeptide(L)'
;MSIFSHFQQRFESTRQEELSLQEYLELCKEDRSAYASAAERLLLAIGEPELIDTSTNSRLSRIFSNKVIRRYPAFADFHGMEECIDQIVSYFRHAAQGLEEKKQILYLLGPVGGGKSSLAEKLKQLMERVPFYAIKGSPVFESPLGLFNANEDGAILEEEFGIPRRYLNTIMSPWATKRLQEFGGDISKFKVVKLYPSILNQIAIAKTEPGDENNQDISALVGKVDIRKLEEYPQNDADAYSYSGALCRANQGLMEFVEMFKAPIKVLHPLLTATQEGNYNSTEGLGAIPYTGILLAHSNESEWHTFRNNKNNEAFIDRIYIVKVPYCLRVSDEIRIYDKLLVNSSLSKAHCAPDTLKMLAQFTVLSRLKEPENSNIYSKMRVYDGENLKDTDPKAKSIQEYRDSAGVDEGMNGLSTRFAFKILSKVFNFDPHEIAANPVHLLYVLEQQIEQEQFPAEVRERYLRYLKEYLAPRYIEFIGKEIQTAYLESYSEYGQNIFDRYVLYADFWIQDQEYRDPETGEILNRIALNEELEKIEKPAGISNPKDFRNEIVNFVLRARANNNGKNPSWLSYEKLRVVIEKKMFSNTEDLLPVISFNAKASKEDQKKHNDFVTRMVERGYTDKQVRLLSEWYLRVRKSQ
;
A
#
# COMPACT_ATOMS: atom_id res chain seq x y z
N MET A 1 -33.28 5.94 -2.55
CA MET A 1 -33.17 7.34 -3.02
C MET A 1 -32.48 7.34 -4.37
N SER A 2 -32.90 8.20 -5.30
CA SER A 2 -32.24 8.39 -6.59
C SER A 2 -30.89 9.11 -6.40
N ILE A 3 -29.92 8.87 -7.30
CA ILE A 3 -28.64 9.60 -7.29
C ILE A 3 -28.85 11.12 -7.40
N PHE A 4 -29.87 11.55 -8.14
CA PHE A 4 -30.21 12.96 -8.30
C PHE A 4 -30.70 13.58 -6.99
N SER A 5 -31.59 12.88 -6.27
CA SER A 5 -32.07 13.34 -4.95
C SER A 5 -30.95 13.39 -3.91
N HIS A 6 -30.02 12.43 -3.93
CA HIS A 6 -28.87 12.41 -3.02
C HIS A 6 -27.91 13.57 -3.31
N PHE A 7 -27.63 13.86 -4.59
CA PHE A 7 -26.80 15.00 -4.98
C PHE A 7 -27.42 16.33 -4.56
N GLN A 8 -28.73 16.49 -4.79
CA GLN A 8 -29.46 17.70 -4.40
C GLN A 8 -29.43 17.90 -2.88
N GLN A 9 -29.71 16.85 -2.10
CA GLN A 9 -29.63 16.91 -0.63
C GLN A 9 -28.21 17.25 -0.15
N ARG A 10 -27.17 16.67 -0.77
CA ARG A 10 -25.78 17.00 -0.44
C ARG A 10 -25.48 18.48 -0.72
N PHE A 11 -25.91 18.99 -1.87
CA PHE A 11 -25.73 20.40 -2.21
C PHE A 11 -26.47 21.33 -1.24
N GLU A 12 -27.71 21.01 -0.89
CA GLU A 12 -28.51 21.74 0.10
C GLU A 12 -27.87 21.70 1.49
N SER A 13 -27.30 20.57 1.92
CA SER A 13 -26.60 20.43 3.21
C SER A 13 -25.31 21.25 3.30
N THR A 14 -24.72 21.61 2.15
CA THR A 14 -23.53 22.47 2.07
C THR A 14 -23.86 23.95 1.82
N ARG A 15 -25.15 24.31 1.83
CA ARG A 15 -25.58 25.70 1.64
C ARG A 15 -25.07 26.56 2.79
N GLN A 16 -24.64 27.78 2.47
CA GLN A 16 -24.12 28.71 3.45
C GLN A 16 -25.20 29.06 4.47
N GLU A 17 -24.96 28.65 5.72
CA GLU A 17 -25.72 29.12 6.87
C GLU A 17 -25.11 30.46 7.30
N GLU A 18 -25.94 31.51 7.28
CA GLU A 18 -25.55 32.85 7.73
C GLU A 18 -25.95 33.04 9.18
N LEU A 19 -25.01 33.56 9.98
CA LEU A 19 -25.18 33.89 11.39
C LEU A 19 -24.79 35.35 11.60
N SER A 20 -25.41 36.01 12.57
CA SER A 20 -24.85 37.21 13.19
C SER A 20 -23.60 36.84 14.00
N LEU A 21 -22.75 37.84 14.29
CA LEU A 21 -21.58 37.62 15.14
C LEU A 21 -21.98 37.10 16.54
N GLN A 22 -23.10 37.58 17.09
CA GLN A 22 -23.62 37.14 18.38
C GLN A 22 -24.06 35.67 18.36
N GLU A 23 -24.84 35.25 17.35
CA GLU A 23 -25.26 33.85 17.20
C GLU A 23 -24.04 32.92 17.03
N TYR A 24 -22.99 33.38 16.32
CA TYR A 24 -21.74 32.63 16.22
C TYR A 24 -21.04 32.46 17.57
N LEU A 25 -20.95 33.52 18.38
CA LEU A 25 -20.34 33.44 19.70
C LEU A 25 -21.16 32.53 20.64
N GLU A 26 -22.49 32.58 20.57
CA GLU A 26 -23.38 31.66 21.29
C GLU A 26 -23.16 30.21 20.86
N LEU A 27 -23.03 29.95 19.55
CA LEU A 27 -22.69 28.63 19.03
C LEU A 27 -21.34 28.13 19.56
N CYS A 28 -20.33 29.00 19.71
CA CYS A 28 -19.04 28.63 20.27
C CYS A 28 -19.14 28.12 21.72
N LYS A 29 -20.18 28.51 22.49
CA LYS A 29 -20.40 27.97 23.84
C LYS A 29 -20.78 26.50 23.82
N GLU A 30 -21.59 26.12 22.84
CA GLU A 30 -22.19 24.78 22.73
C GLU A 30 -21.29 23.82 21.94
N ASP A 31 -20.67 24.32 20.87
CA ASP A 31 -19.89 23.53 19.93
C ASP A 31 -18.47 24.08 19.74
N ARG A 32 -17.49 23.38 20.31
CA ARG A 32 -16.07 23.70 20.14
C ARG A 32 -15.59 23.57 18.69
N SER A 33 -16.31 22.84 17.84
CA SER A 33 -15.98 22.72 16.42
C SER A 33 -16.13 24.05 15.67
N ALA A 34 -16.91 24.99 16.21
CA ALA A 34 -17.16 26.30 15.59
C ALA A 34 -15.92 27.22 15.53
N TYR A 35 -14.97 27.02 16.45
CA TYR A 35 -13.69 27.75 16.46
C TYR A 35 -12.47 26.82 16.34
N ALA A 36 -12.69 25.56 15.91
CA ALA A 36 -11.63 24.59 15.75
C ALA A 36 -10.63 25.01 14.65
N SER A 37 -9.35 24.92 15.00
CA SER A 37 -8.23 25.12 14.08
C SER A 37 -8.24 24.11 12.93
N ALA A 38 -7.50 24.40 11.86
CA ALA A 38 -7.36 23.47 10.73
C ALA A 38 -6.82 22.09 11.16
N ALA A 39 -5.93 22.03 12.16
CA ALA A 39 -5.39 20.77 12.69
C ALA A 39 -6.45 19.98 13.46
N GLU A 40 -7.22 20.64 14.32
CA GLU A 40 -8.32 19.99 15.06
C GLU A 40 -9.39 19.44 14.10
N ARG A 41 -9.76 20.20 13.06
CA ARG A 41 -10.72 19.73 12.05
C ARG A 41 -10.20 18.55 11.24
N LEU A 42 -8.92 18.51 10.90
CA LEU A 42 -8.33 17.32 10.28
C LEU A 42 -8.35 16.11 11.20
N LEU A 43 -8.06 16.26 12.49
CA LEU A 43 -8.15 15.16 13.46
C LEU A 43 -9.59 14.63 13.57
N LEU A 44 -10.58 15.52 13.62
CA LEU A 44 -12.01 15.15 13.59
C LEU A 44 -12.35 14.37 12.31
N ALA A 45 -11.82 14.79 11.16
CA ALA A 45 -12.05 14.11 9.89
C ALA A 45 -11.35 12.74 9.78
N ILE A 46 -10.15 12.61 10.36
CA ILE A 46 -9.35 11.38 10.42
C ILE A 46 -10.04 10.35 11.32
N GLY A 47 -10.59 10.82 12.45
CA GLY A 47 -11.27 10.00 13.45
C GLY A 47 -10.32 9.25 14.38
N GLU A 48 -10.90 8.47 15.29
CA GLU A 48 -10.17 7.70 16.29
C GLU A 48 -9.45 6.48 15.67
N PRO A 49 -8.24 6.13 16.16
CA PRO A 49 -7.53 4.95 15.71
C PRO A 49 -8.13 3.66 16.28
N GLU A 50 -8.12 2.62 15.47
CA GLU A 50 -8.25 1.24 15.91
C GLU A 50 -6.92 0.76 16.51
N LEU A 51 -6.94 0.32 17.76
CA LEU A 51 -5.78 -0.27 18.42
C LEU A 51 -5.67 -1.74 18.05
N ILE A 52 -4.60 -2.09 17.31
CA ILE A 52 -4.34 -3.46 16.88
C ILE A 52 -3.27 -4.06 17.79
N ASP A 53 -3.68 -5.03 18.61
CA ASP A 53 -2.75 -5.86 19.38
C ASP A 53 -2.09 -6.88 18.44
N THR A 54 -0.83 -6.61 18.10
CA THR A 54 -0.06 -7.44 17.17
C THR A 54 0.36 -8.78 17.75
N SER A 55 0.25 -9.00 19.06
CA SER A 55 0.57 -10.29 19.70
C SER A 55 -0.41 -11.40 19.31
N THR A 56 -1.64 -11.03 18.96
CA THR A 56 -2.71 -11.96 18.55
C THR A 56 -2.47 -12.60 17.18
N ASN A 57 -1.62 -11.98 16.34
CA ASN A 57 -1.34 -12.42 14.99
C ASN A 57 0.16 -12.71 14.82
N SER A 58 0.52 -13.97 14.56
CA SER A 58 1.92 -14.39 14.49
C SER A 58 2.77 -13.65 13.45
N ARG A 59 2.18 -13.19 12.34
CA ARG A 59 2.87 -12.36 11.33
C ARG A 59 3.10 -10.95 11.85
N LEU A 60 2.04 -10.29 12.36
CA LEU A 60 2.15 -8.92 12.89
C LEU A 60 3.05 -8.84 14.12
N SER A 61 2.99 -9.86 14.98
CA SER A 61 3.86 -10.04 16.14
C SER A 61 5.33 -9.96 15.77
N ARG A 62 5.74 -10.60 14.68
CA ARG A 62 7.13 -10.57 14.18
C ARG A 62 7.50 -9.23 13.55
N ILE A 63 6.57 -8.58 12.85
CA ILE A 63 6.81 -7.30 12.17
C ILE A 63 6.93 -6.15 13.18
N PHE A 64 6.07 -6.14 14.20
CA PHE A 64 5.92 -5.03 15.15
C PHE A 64 6.39 -5.36 16.57
N SER A 65 6.99 -6.53 16.79
CA SER A 65 7.52 -6.99 18.08
C SER A 65 6.47 -6.91 19.21
N ASN A 66 5.26 -7.39 18.95
CA ASN A 66 4.11 -7.37 19.87
C ASN A 66 3.66 -5.97 20.34
N LYS A 67 4.08 -4.89 19.67
CA LYS A 67 3.61 -3.54 19.99
C LYS A 67 2.15 -3.37 19.57
N VAL A 68 1.40 -2.61 20.35
CA VAL A 68 0.07 -2.14 19.94
C VAL A 68 0.27 -1.02 18.92
N ILE A 69 -0.29 -1.19 17.72
CA ILE A 69 -0.22 -0.18 16.66
C ILE A 69 -1.56 0.52 16.51
N ARG A 70 -1.52 1.79 16.10
CA ARG A 70 -2.71 2.59 15.76
C ARG A 70 -2.97 2.49 14.28
N ARG A 71 -4.17 2.05 13.90
CA ARG A 71 -4.62 2.06 12.50
C ARG A 71 -5.78 3.02 12.36
N TYR A 72 -5.65 3.97 11.44
CA TYR A 72 -6.68 4.98 11.20
C TYR A 72 -7.55 4.55 10.00
N PRO A 73 -8.86 4.30 10.18
CA PRO A 73 -9.74 3.85 9.10
C PRO A 73 -9.77 4.80 7.90
N ALA A 74 -9.60 6.10 8.14
CA ALA A 74 -9.47 7.11 7.10
C ALA A 74 -8.36 6.78 6.09
N PHE A 75 -7.31 6.05 6.48
CA PHE A 75 -6.18 5.68 5.63
C PHE A 75 -6.14 4.18 5.31
N ALA A 76 -7.27 3.46 5.36
CA ALA A 76 -7.33 2.01 5.14
C ALA A 76 -6.72 1.56 3.80
N ASP A 77 -6.77 2.43 2.78
CA ASP A 77 -6.29 2.15 1.42
C ASP A 77 -4.77 2.39 1.24
N PHE A 78 -4.05 2.73 2.31
CA PHE A 78 -2.60 2.90 2.34
C PHE A 78 -1.97 1.70 3.02
N HIS A 79 -1.29 0.86 2.23
CA HIS A 79 -0.65 -0.36 2.72
C HIS A 79 0.85 -0.10 2.94
N GLY A 80 1.40 -0.59 4.05
CA GLY A 80 2.83 -0.44 4.32
C GLY A 80 3.23 0.88 4.98
N MET A 81 2.28 1.77 5.31
CA MET A 81 2.54 3.17 5.73
C MET A 81 2.12 3.47 7.18
N GLU A 82 1.96 2.47 8.03
CA GLU A 82 1.45 2.60 9.39
C GLU A 82 2.27 3.61 10.23
N GLU A 83 3.61 3.52 10.20
CA GLU A 83 4.50 4.44 10.91
C GLU A 83 4.43 5.87 10.34
N CYS A 84 4.35 6.02 9.02
CA CYS A 84 4.24 7.32 8.34
C CYS A 84 2.92 8.03 8.69
N ILE A 85 1.80 7.29 8.66
CA ILE A 85 0.48 7.82 9.01
C ILE A 85 0.45 8.24 10.48
N ASP A 86 1.02 7.44 11.40
CA ASP A 86 1.04 7.81 12.81
C ASP A 86 1.88 9.08 13.08
N GLN A 87 2.99 9.27 12.35
CA GLN A 87 3.77 10.53 12.41
C GLN A 87 2.96 11.74 11.92
N ILE A 88 2.26 11.62 10.79
CA ILE A 88 1.38 12.68 10.26
C ILE A 88 0.27 13.02 11.27
N VAL A 89 -0.39 12.00 11.83
CA VAL A 89 -1.44 12.22 12.84
C VAL A 89 -0.85 12.82 14.12
N SER A 90 0.35 12.42 14.52
CA SER A 90 1.05 13.01 15.66
C SER A 90 1.36 14.49 15.43
N TYR A 91 1.81 14.87 14.23
CA TYR A 91 1.99 16.26 13.85
C TYR A 91 0.70 17.07 14.03
N PHE A 92 -0.44 16.57 13.52
CA PHE A 92 -1.72 17.26 13.71
C PHE A 92 -2.17 17.30 15.17
N ARG A 93 -1.92 16.23 15.94
CA ARG A 93 -2.23 16.20 17.38
C ARG A 93 -1.46 17.27 18.15
N HIS A 94 -0.17 17.41 17.88
CA HIS A 94 0.67 18.43 18.53
C HIS A 94 0.30 19.84 18.06
N ALA A 95 0.03 20.02 16.77
CA ALA A 95 -0.44 21.30 16.23
C ALA A 95 -1.80 21.73 16.82
N ALA A 96 -2.74 20.79 16.98
CA ALA A 96 -4.04 21.02 17.62
C ALA A 96 -3.91 21.40 19.10
N GLN A 97 -2.88 20.91 19.79
CA GLN A 97 -2.57 21.28 21.17
C GLN A 97 -1.90 22.67 21.28
N GLY A 98 -1.50 23.28 20.16
CA GLY A 98 -0.82 24.57 20.12
C GLY A 98 0.68 24.49 20.37
N LEU A 99 1.30 23.33 20.15
CA LEU A 99 2.76 23.11 20.26
C LEU A 99 3.51 23.65 19.03
N GLU A 100 4.83 23.43 18.99
CA GLU A 100 5.72 23.98 17.96
C GLU A 100 5.36 23.53 16.54
N GLU A 101 4.79 22.34 16.38
CA GLU A 101 4.34 21.81 15.09
C GLU A 101 3.32 22.71 14.39
N LYS A 102 2.56 23.53 15.14
CA LYS A 102 1.67 24.56 14.58
C LYS A 102 2.43 25.59 13.73
N LYS A 103 3.70 25.83 14.05
CA LYS A 103 4.60 26.79 13.40
C LYS A 103 5.55 26.12 12.40
N GLN A 104 5.27 24.89 12.01
CA GLN A 104 6.11 24.13 11.08
C GLN A 104 5.33 23.71 9.85
N ILE A 105 6.04 23.58 8.73
CA ILE A 105 5.55 23.03 7.47
C ILE A 105 5.65 21.51 7.56
N LEU A 106 4.52 20.81 7.38
CA LEU A 106 4.53 19.36 7.24
C LEU A 106 5.15 19.00 5.90
N TYR A 107 6.30 18.32 5.90
CA TYR A 107 7.04 18.00 4.70
C TYR A 107 7.15 16.49 4.49
N LEU A 108 6.57 16.00 3.39
CA LEU A 108 6.65 14.59 3.00
C LEU A 108 7.89 14.36 2.11
N LEU A 109 8.85 13.60 2.62
CA LEU A 109 10.09 13.25 1.95
C LEU A 109 10.05 11.79 1.50
N GLY A 110 10.34 11.49 0.23
CA GLY A 110 10.29 10.11 -0.25
C GLY A 110 10.60 9.99 -1.74
N PRO A 111 10.76 8.77 -2.26
CA PRO A 111 11.00 8.54 -3.68
C PRO A 111 9.79 8.85 -4.56
N VAL A 112 10.02 8.94 -5.86
CA VAL A 112 8.97 9.18 -6.87
C VAL A 112 8.01 7.99 -6.90
N GLY A 113 6.71 8.23 -6.76
CA GLY A 113 5.73 7.15 -6.68
C GLY A 113 5.68 6.44 -5.32
N GLY A 114 6.32 6.98 -4.28
CA GLY A 114 6.18 6.50 -2.89
C GLY A 114 4.85 6.83 -2.21
N GLY A 115 3.88 7.43 -2.91
CA GLY A 115 2.55 7.72 -2.36
C GLY A 115 2.40 9.07 -1.63
N LYS A 116 3.41 9.96 -1.68
CA LYS A 116 3.36 11.30 -1.07
C LYS A 116 2.17 12.14 -1.54
N SER A 117 2.00 12.29 -2.86
CA SER A 117 0.89 13.04 -3.43
C SER A 117 -0.45 12.38 -3.11
N SER A 118 -0.51 11.05 -3.08
CA SER A 118 -1.73 10.33 -2.68
C SER A 118 -2.11 10.62 -1.22
N LEU A 119 -1.13 10.73 -0.31
CA LEU A 119 -1.36 11.16 1.07
C LEU A 119 -1.84 12.62 1.12
N ALA A 120 -1.21 13.52 0.37
CA ALA A 120 -1.62 14.93 0.29
C ALA A 120 -3.06 15.08 -0.22
N GLU A 121 -3.43 14.37 -1.29
CA GLU A 121 -4.81 14.31 -1.80
C GLU A 121 -5.78 13.76 -0.75
N LYS A 122 -5.38 12.72 -0.01
CA LYS A 122 -6.24 12.17 1.03
C LYS A 122 -6.47 13.17 2.17
N LEU A 123 -5.45 13.91 2.59
CA LEU A 123 -5.58 14.96 3.60
C LEU A 123 -6.50 16.08 3.15
N LYS A 124 -6.41 16.52 1.88
CA LYS A 124 -7.35 17.49 1.30
C LYS A 124 -8.78 16.97 1.31
N GLN A 125 -9.01 15.72 0.89
CA GLN A 125 -10.35 15.10 0.94
C GLN A 125 -10.91 14.97 2.35
N LEU A 126 -10.06 14.75 3.35
CA LEU A 126 -10.48 14.71 4.76
C LEU A 126 -10.84 16.12 5.25
N MET A 127 -10.08 17.15 4.85
CA MET A 127 -10.38 18.54 5.19
C MET A 127 -11.76 18.99 4.67
N GLU A 128 -12.21 18.51 3.50
CA GLU A 128 -13.55 18.83 2.95
C GLU A 128 -14.72 18.31 3.81
N ARG A 129 -14.49 17.40 4.76
CA ARG A 129 -15.56 16.78 5.57
C ARG A 129 -16.04 17.64 6.72
N VAL A 130 -15.20 18.55 7.23
CA VAL A 130 -15.48 19.31 8.45
C VAL A 130 -15.60 20.79 8.11
N PRO A 131 -16.77 21.43 8.38
CA PRO A 131 -16.98 22.83 8.07
C PRO A 131 -16.14 23.74 8.97
N PHE A 132 -16.08 25.02 8.61
CA PHE A 132 -15.48 26.08 9.41
C PHE A 132 -16.29 27.37 9.25
N TYR A 133 -16.04 28.34 10.13
CA TYR A 133 -16.75 29.61 10.13
C TYR A 133 -15.82 30.73 9.69
N ALA A 134 -16.31 31.62 8.83
CA ALA A 134 -15.56 32.74 8.30
C ALA A 134 -16.42 34.00 8.25
N ILE A 135 -15.77 35.16 8.24
CA ILE A 135 -16.46 36.43 8.00
C ILE A 135 -17.07 36.43 6.59
N LYS A 136 -18.36 36.75 6.50
CA LYS A 136 -19.09 36.80 5.23
C LYS A 136 -18.46 37.84 4.29
N GLY A 137 -18.06 37.39 3.11
CA GLY A 137 -17.44 38.24 2.09
C GLY A 137 -15.94 38.41 2.23
N SER A 138 -15.30 37.88 3.29
CA SER A 138 -13.85 37.94 3.42
C SER A 138 -13.17 37.17 2.28
N PRO A 139 -12.27 37.82 1.52
CA PRO A 139 -11.62 37.20 0.36
C PRO A 139 -10.55 36.17 0.76
N VAL A 140 -10.17 36.14 2.04
CA VAL A 140 -9.16 35.24 2.62
C VAL A 140 -9.76 34.29 3.65
N PHE A 141 -11.10 34.15 3.67
CA PHE A 141 -11.79 33.25 4.60
C PHE A 141 -11.35 33.45 6.06
N GLU A 142 -11.18 34.69 6.52
CA GLU A 142 -10.66 34.93 7.88
C GLU A 142 -11.65 34.53 8.98
N SER A 143 -11.10 34.11 10.12
CA SER A 143 -11.88 33.68 11.27
C SER A 143 -12.64 34.88 11.87
N PRO A 144 -13.91 34.73 12.28
CA PRO A 144 -14.64 35.79 13.00
C PRO A 144 -13.93 36.21 14.29
N LEU A 145 -13.17 35.30 14.90
CA LEU A 145 -12.39 35.58 16.11
C LEU A 145 -11.26 36.59 15.87
N GLY A 146 -10.86 36.82 14.61
CA GLY A 146 -9.86 37.83 14.27
C GLY A 146 -10.32 39.28 14.46
N LEU A 147 -11.61 39.51 14.71
CA LEU A 147 -12.15 40.84 15.05
C LEU A 147 -11.81 41.26 16.48
N PHE A 148 -11.40 40.33 17.35
CA PHE A 148 -11.18 40.57 18.78
C PHE A 148 -9.69 40.61 19.12
N ASN A 149 -9.33 41.44 20.09
CA ASN A 149 -7.98 41.56 20.59
C ASN A 149 -7.76 40.58 21.76
N ALA A 150 -6.75 39.72 21.65
CA ALA A 150 -6.44 38.71 22.68
C ALA A 150 -6.18 39.30 24.08
N ASN A 151 -5.64 40.53 24.17
CA ASN A 151 -5.31 41.18 25.43
C ASN A 151 -6.50 41.94 26.04
N GLU A 152 -7.33 42.56 25.21
CA GLU A 152 -8.43 43.42 25.65
C GLU A 152 -9.72 42.62 25.83
N ASP A 153 -10.06 41.77 24.84
CA ASP A 153 -11.34 41.05 24.79
C ASP A 153 -11.21 39.61 25.30
N GLY A 154 -9.99 39.07 25.37
CA GLY A 154 -9.76 37.65 25.63
C GLY A 154 -10.28 37.14 26.97
N ALA A 155 -10.27 37.96 28.01
CA ALA A 155 -10.87 37.60 29.31
C ALA A 155 -12.40 37.47 29.21
N ILE A 156 -13.04 38.40 28.51
CA ILE A 156 -14.50 38.45 28.33
C ILE A 156 -14.96 37.25 27.51
N LEU A 157 -14.27 36.96 26.40
CA LEU A 157 -14.60 35.81 25.54
C LEU A 157 -14.43 34.46 26.25
N GLU A 158 -13.44 34.35 27.13
CA GLU A 158 -13.19 33.14 27.91
C GLU A 158 -14.25 32.95 29.01
N GLU A 159 -14.63 34.01 29.73
CA GLU A 159 -15.63 33.97 30.80
C GLU A 159 -17.06 33.81 30.26
N GLU A 160 -17.43 34.59 29.23
CA GLU A 160 -18.80 34.60 28.72
C GLU A 160 -19.06 33.48 27.73
N PHE A 161 -18.10 33.19 26.84
CA PHE A 161 -18.29 32.27 25.71
C PHE A 161 -17.46 30.98 25.80
N GLY A 162 -16.58 30.85 26.79
CA GLY A 162 -15.75 29.67 26.97
C GLY A 162 -14.66 29.51 25.90
N ILE A 163 -14.33 30.57 25.15
CA ILE A 163 -13.35 30.55 24.07
C ILE A 163 -11.95 30.82 24.66
N PRO A 164 -11.02 29.85 24.64
CA PRO A 164 -9.69 30.06 25.21
C PRO A 164 -8.89 31.10 24.43
N ARG A 165 -8.10 31.92 25.13
CA ARG A 165 -7.31 33.01 24.51
C ARG A 165 -6.37 32.57 23.39
N ARG A 166 -5.90 31.30 23.41
CA ARG A 166 -5.02 30.74 22.36
C ARG A 166 -5.61 30.76 20.95
N TYR A 167 -6.94 30.89 20.81
CA TYR A 167 -7.63 30.98 19.52
C TYR A 167 -7.73 32.41 19.00
N LEU A 168 -7.37 33.43 19.81
CA LEU A 168 -7.44 34.85 19.45
C LEU A 168 -6.11 35.39 18.90
N ASN A 169 -5.14 34.52 18.60
CA ASN A 169 -3.80 34.90 18.14
C ASN A 169 -3.76 35.18 16.62
N THR A 170 -4.78 35.85 16.09
CA THR A 170 -4.86 36.24 14.67
C THR A 170 -5.11 37.74 14.56
N ILE A 171 -4.99 38.27 13.34
CA ILE A 171 -5.16 39.70 13.06
C ILE A 171 -6.30 39.90 12.07
N MET A 172 -6.90 41.09 12.08
CA MET A 172 -7.83 41.47 11.01
C MET A 172 -7.08 41.62 9.69
N SER A 173 -7.66 41.12 8.60
CA SER A 173 -7.12 41.39 7.27
C SER A 173 -7.25 42.88 6.90
N PRO A 174 -6.51 43.38 5.88
CA PRO A 174 -6.71 44.73 5.37
C PRO A 174 -8.15 44.96 4.86
N TRP A 175 -8.79 43.91 4.33
CA TRP A 175 -10.19 43.94 3.93
C TRP A 175 -11.12 44.12 5.14
N ALA A 176 -10.95 43.33 6.20
CA ALA A 176 -11.79 43.45 7.41
C ALA A 176 -11.57 44.80 8.11
N THR A 177 -10.33 45.28 8.14
CA THR A 177 -9.98 46.61 8.71
C THR A 177 -10.72 47.72 7.97
N LYS A 178 -10.76 47.68 6.63
CA LYS A 178 -11.52 48.62 5.81
C LYS A 178 -13.02 48.55 6.11
N ARG A 179 -13.60 47.35 6.17
CA ARG A 179 -15.03 47.16 6.49
C ARG A 179 -15.38 47.63 7.89
N LEU A 180 -14.50 47.43 8.88
CA LEU A 180 -14.71 47.95 10.23
C LEU A 180 -14.79 49.47 10.26
N GLN A 181 -13.93 50.16 9.48
CA GLN A 181 -13.99 51.63 9.34
C GLN A 181 -15.29 52.08 8.68
N GLU A 182 -15.70 51.43 7.59
CA GLU A 182 -16.99 51.71 6.92
C GLU A 182 -18.20 51.46 7.83
N PHE A 183 -18.09 50.50 8.74
CA PHE A 183 -19.12 50.20 9.74
C PHE A 183 -19.12 51.16 10.93
N GLY A 184 -18.14 52.06 11.03
CA GLY A 184 -17.99 53.01 12.13
C GLY A 184 -17.48 52.37 13.41
N GLY A 185 -16.72 51.27 13.32
CA GLY A 185 -16.23 50.50 14.47
C GLY A 185 -17.23 49.47 15.02
N ASP A 186 -18.43 49.37 14.46
CA ASP A 186 -19.47 48.45 14.92
C ASP A 186 -19.25 47.04 14.38
N ILE A 187 -18.65 46.16 15.18
CA ILE A 187 -18.40 44.76 14.83
C ILE A 187 -19.69 43.94 14.65
N SER A 188 -20.84 44.38 15.21
CA SER A 188 -22.10 43.63 15.10
C SER A 188 -22.65 43.58 13.67
N LYS A 189 -22.18 44.48 12.79
CA LYS A 189 -22.51 44.49 11.36
C LYS A 189 -21.81 43.38 10.56
N PHE A 190 -20.75 42.78 11.11
CA PHE A 190 -20.16 41.60 10.50
C PHE A 190 -21.10 40.40 10.63
N LYS A 191 -21.24 39.67 9.52
CA LYS A 191 -21.95 38.39 9.49
C LYS A 191 -20.94 37.26 9.38
N VAL A 192 -21.29 36.11 9.92
CA VAL A 192 -20.51 34.88 9.85
C VAL A 192 -21.21 33.92 8.90
N VAL A 193 -20.42 33.19 8.12
CA VAL A 193 -20.90 32.11 7.25
C VAL A 193 -20.24 30.81 7.60
N LYS A 194 -21.02 29.75 7.66
CA LYS A 194 -20.52 28.37 7.69
C LYS A 194 -20.12 27.94 6.28
N LEU A 195 -18.89 27.51 6.13
CA LEU A 195 -18.30 27.08 4.87
C LEU A 195 -17.75 25.66 4.99
N TYR A 196 -17.82 24.92 3.89
CA TYR A 196 -17.11 23.65 3.74
C TYR A 196 -15.84 23.89 2.93
N PRO A 197 -14.67 23.41 3.40
CA PRO A 197 -13.47 23.43 2.58
C PRO A 197 -13.73 22.70 1.26
N SER A 198 -13.15 23.19 0.18
CA SER A 198 -13.38 22.64 -1.15
C SER A 198 -12.13 22.74 -2.02
N ILE A 199 -11.69 21.60 -2.54
CA ILE A 199 -10.59 21.52 -3.50
C ILE A 199 -11.00 22.21 -4.81
N LEU A 200 -12.22 21.90 -5.30
CA LEU A 200 -12.71 22.38 -6.59
C LEU A 200 -12.96 23.90 -6.61
N ASN A 201 -13.56 24.44 -5.55
CA ASN A 201 -13.86 25.87 -5.44
C ASN A 201 -12.72 26.68 -4.81
N GLN A 202 -11.61 26.01 -4.45
CA GLN A 202 -10.48 26.59 -3.72
C GLN A 202 -10.92 27.36 -2.47
N ILE A 203 -11.75 26.74 -1.64
CA ILE A 203 -12.22 27.31 -0.36
C ILE A 203 -11.43 26.63 0.75
N ALA A 204 -10.61 27.40 1.47
CA ALA A 204 -9.69 26.91 2.49
C ALA A 204 -8.72 25.80 2.05
N ILE A 205 -8.70 25.42 0.76
CA ILE A 205 -7.77 24.45 0.20
C ILE A 205 -7.18 25.04 -1.07
N ALA A 206 -5.85 25.07 -1.14
CA ALA A 206 -5.13 25.52 -2.32
C ALA A 206 -3.95 24.60 -2.62
N LYS A 207 -3.60 24.53 -3.90
CA LYS A 207 -2.43 23.81 -4.40
C LYS A 207 -1.59 24.78 -5.21
N THR A 208 -0.29 24.82 -4.94
CA THR A 208 0.68 25.57 -5.72
C THR A 208 1.79 24.63 -6.20
N GLU A 209 2.32 24.95 -7.37
CA GLU A 209 3.44 24.25 -7.99
C GLU A 209 4.54 25.28 -8.30
N PRO A 210 5.82 24.87 -8.37
CA PRO A 210 6.90 25.74 -8.80
C PRO A 210 6.65 26.17 -10.25
N GLY A 211 6.80 27.46 -10.51
CA GLY A 211 6.87 27.99 -11.87
C GLY A 211 8.31 27.96 -12.38
N ASP A 212 8.54 28.42 -13.61
CA ASP A 212 9.89 28.63 -14.10
C ASP A 212 10.65 29.63 -13.21
N GLU A 213 11.93 29.39 -12.91
CA GLU A 213 12.75 30.25 -12.05
C GLU A 213 12.73 31.74 -12.45
N ASN A 214 12.56 32.02 -13.75
CA ASN A 214 12.53 33.37 -14.30
C ASN A 214 11.15 34.05 -14.19
N ASN A 215 10.07 33.28 -14.02
CA ASN A 215 8.69 33.77 -14.09
C ASN A 215 7.91 33.52 -12.79
N GLN A 216 8.45 32.77 -11.84
CA GLN A 216 7.76 32.49 -10.58
C GLN A 216 7.81 33.72 -9.67
N ASP A 217 6.67 34.36 -9.54
CA ASP A 217 6.46 35.52 -8.69
C ASP A 217 5.81 35.10 -7.35
N ILE A 218 6.13 35.84 -6.29
CA ILE A 218 5.60 35.68 -4.94
C ILE A 218 4.06 35.84 -4.94
N SER A 219 3.51 36.55 -5.93
CA SER A 219 2.07 36.73 -6.12
C SER A 219 1.28 35.43 -6.24
N ALA A 220 1.91 34.32 -6.67
CA ALA A 220 1.26 32.99 -6.65
C ALA A 220 0.89 32.54 -5.23
N LEU A 221 1.62 32.98 -4.21
CA LEU A 221 1.34 32.68 -2.80
C LEU A 221 0.48 33.76 -2.14
N VAL A 222 0.85 35.04 -2.33
CA VAL A 222 0.31 36.14 -1.52
C VAL A 222 -0.77 36.97 -2.23
N GLY A 223 -0.94 36.81 -3.55
CA GLY A 223 -1.80 37.67 -4.37
C GLY A 223 -1.08 38.88 -4.96
N LYS A 224 -1.84 39.71 -5.69
CA LYS A 224 -1.33 40.93 -6.35
C LYS A 224 -2.41 41.98 -6.50
N VAL A 225 -2.03 43.22 -6.76
CA VAL A 225 -2.98 44.29 -7.08
C VAL A 225 -3.62 44.04 -8.47
N ASP A 226 -4.93 44.23 -8.57
CA ASP A 226 -5.66 44.17 -9.84
C ASP A 226 -5.60 45.53 -10.53
N ILE A 227 -4.80 45.61 -11.60
CA ILE A 227 -4.57 46.84 -12.37
C ILE A 227 -5.90 47.46 -12.85
N ARG A 228 -6.93 46.64 -13.13
CA ARG A 228 -8.23 47.12 -13.61
C ARG A 228 -9.01 47.90 -12.55
N LYS A 229 -8.73 47.66 -11.27
CA LYS A 229 -9.39 48.35 -10.15
C LYS A 229 -8.68 49.64 -9.75
N LEU A 230 -7.50 49.91 -10.31
CA LEU A 230 -6.72 51.12 -10.00
C LEU A 230 -7.35 52.41 -10.53
N GLU A 231 -8.34 52.31 -11.42
CA GLU A 231 -9.14 53.46 -11.84
C GLU A 231 -10.07 53.95 -10.71
N GLU A 232 -10.55 53.02 -9.87
CA GLU A 232 -11.53 53.30 -8.80
C GLU A 232 -10.88 53.37 -7.41
N TYR A 233 -9.79 52.65 -7.19
CA TYR A 233 -9.16 52.47 -5.89
C TYR A 233 -7.64 52.71 -5.94
N PRO A 234 -7.03 53.30 -4.89
CA PRO A 234 -5.58 53.37 -4.76
C PRO A 234 -4.90 52.00 -4.74
N GLN A 235 -3.60 51.94 -5.09
CA GLN A 235 -2.82 50.70 -5.13
C GLN A 235 -2.76 49.97 -3.77
N ASN A 236 -2.77 50.72 -2.67
CA ASN A 236 -2.75 50.20 -1.31
C ASN A 236 -4.15 49.92 -0.73
N ASP A 237 -5.21 49.97 -1.54
CA ASP A 237 -6.57 49.70 -1.11
C ASP A 237 -6.87 48.18 -1.14
N ALA A 238 -7.46 47.66 -0.06
CA ALA A 238 -7.83 46.25 0.05
C ALA A 238 -8.81 45.78 -1.05
N ASP A 239 -9.67 46.64 -1.57
CA ASP A 239 -10.61 46.27 -2.64
C ASP A 239 -9.94 46.21 -4.02
N ALA A 240 -8.80 46.90 -4.21
CA ALA A 240 -7.97 46.80 -5.41
C ALA A 240 -7.12 45.51 -5.42
N TYR A 241 -6.94 44.87 -4.27
CA TYR A 241 -6.09 43.69 -4.12
C TYR A 241 -6.79 42.39 -4.57
N SER A 242 -6.13 41.63 -5.44
CA SER A 242 -6.54 40.29 -5.84
C SER A 242 -5.95 39.25 -4.88
N TYR A 243 -6.78 38.79 -3.95
CA TYR A 243 -6.51 37.70 -2.99
C TYR A 243 -6.55 36.30 -3.64
N SER A 244 -5.95 36.16 -4.82
CA SER A 244 -5.90 34.92 -5.59
C SER A 244 -4.74 34.00 -5.19
N GLY A 245 -3.85 34.44 -4.31
CA GLY A 245 -2.69 33.67 -3.88
C GLY A 245 -3.06 32.42 -3.08
N ALA A 246 -2.21 31.39 -3.13
CA ALA A 246 -2.47 30.12 -2.45
C ALA A 246 -2.66 30.28 -0.92
N LEU A 247 -1.92 31.17 -0.26
CA LEU A 247 -2.10 31.44 1.18
C LEU A 247 -3.43 32.13 1.46
N CYS A 248 -3.91 32.99 0.55
CA CYS A 248 -5.23 33.62 0.66
C CYS A 248 -6.34 32.56 0.61
N ARG A 249 -6.24 31.64 -0.36
CA ARG A 249 -7.28 30.64 -0.63
C ARG A 249 -7.26 29.46 0.33
N ALA A 250 -6.12 29.18 0.98
CA ALA A 250 -5.95 28.08 1.92
C ALA A 250 -6.03 28.48 3.41
N ASN A 251 -6.28 29.76 3.70
CA ASN A 251 -6.43 30.19 5.09
C ASN A 251 -7.57 29.41 5.78
N GLN A 252 -7.39 29.15 7.08
CA GLN A 252 -8.22 28.21 7.84
C GLN A 252 -8.37 26.84 7.15
N GLY A 253 -7.36 26.32 6.45
CA GLY A 253 -7.44 24.96 5.91
C GLY A 253 -6.08 24.38 5.54
N LEU A 254 -5.89 23.96 4.29
CA LEU A 254 -4.70 23.23 3.85
C LEU A 254 -4.13 23.77 2.54
N MET A 255 -2.88 24.21 2.59
CA MET A 255 -2.12 24.63 1.41
C MET A 255 -1.10 23.54 1.07
N GLU A 256 -1.17 23.01 -0.15
CA GLU A 256 -0.17 22.07 -0.69
C GLU A 256 0.84 22.81 -1.59
N PHE A 257 2.13 22.69 -1.29
CA PHE A 257 3.23 23.12 -2.15
C PHE A 257 3.94 21.89 -2.72
N VAL A 258 3.66 21.57 -3.98
CA VAL A 258 4.29 20.48 -4.72
C VAL A 258 5.73 20.85 -5.05
N GLU A 259 6.70 19.97 -4.81
CA GLU A 259 8.11 20.16 -5.19
C GLU A 259 8.68 21.53 -4.76
N MET A 260 8.33 21.95 -3.53
CA MET A 260 8.60 23.28 -2.98
C MET A 260 10.03 23.77 -3.16
N PHE A 261 11.03 22.88 -3.08
CA PHE A 261 12.46 23.25 -3.18
C PHE A 261 12.95 23.51 -4.60
N LYS A 262 12.12 23.33 -5.63
CA LYS A 262 12.39 23.86 -6.97
C LYS A 262 12.13 25.36 -7.08
N ALA A 263 11.31 25.91 -6.18
CA ALA A 263 11.02 27.33 -6.19
C ALA A 263 12.21 28.15 -5.63
N PRO A 264 12.46 29.36 -6.16
CA PRO A 264 13.47 30.25 -5.60
C PRO A 264 13.19 30.58 -4.13
N ILE A 265 14.23 30.67 -3.30
CA ILE A 265 14.07 30.93 -1.85
C ILE A 265 13.25 32.18 -1.53
N LYS A 266 13.32 33.21 -2.38
CA LYS A 266 12.53 34.45 -2.21
C LYS A 266 11.02 34.19 -2.21
N VAL A 267 10.57 33.21 -2.99
CA VAL A 267 9.17 32.79 -3.05
C VAL A 267 8.77 32.05 -1.78
N LEU A 268 9.71 31.45 -1.04
CA LEU A 268 9.41 30.70 0.18
C LEU A 268 9.29 31.58 1.43
N HIS A 269 9.79 32.83 1.41
CA HIS A 269 9.77 33.72 2.59
C HIS A 269 8.38 33.97 3.18
N PRO A 270 7.30 34.17 2.40
CA PRO A 270 5.96 34.32 2.97
C PRO A 270 5.48 33.11 3.78
N LEU A 271 6.00 31.92 3.50
CA LEU A 271 5.65 30.70 4.26
C LEU A 271 6.24 30.76 5.67
N LEU A 272 7.43 31.34 5.82
CA LEU A 272 8.08 31.51 7.13
C LEU A 272 7.32 32.52 7.99
N THR A 273 6.92 33.65 7.42
CA THR A 273 6.12 34.63 8.15
C THR A 273 4.76 34.03 8.52
N ALA A 274 4.13 33.30 7.60
CA ALA A 274 2.84 32.66 7.84
C ALA A 274 2.87 31.65 8.99
N THR A 275 3.92 30.83 9.11
CA THR A 275 4.04 29.86 10.20
C THR A 275 4.51 30.48 11.52
N GLN A 276 5.35 31.51 11.49
CA GLN A 276 5.89 32.14 12.69
C GLN A 276 4.92 33.14 13.34
N GLU A 277 4.31 34.01 12.54
CA GLU A 277 3.53 35.16 13.00
C GLU A 277 2.02 34.94 12.83
N GLY A 278 1.60 33.88 12.13
CA GLY A 278 0.18 33.65 11.80
C GLY A 278 -0.37 34.67 10.81
N ASN A 279 0.52 35.33 10.05
CA ASN A 279 0.18 36.28 8.99
C ASN A 279 1.33 36.36 7.96
N TYR A 280 1.07 36.96 6.81
CA TYR A 280 2.10 37.21 5.80
C TYR A 280 1.89 38.57 5.14
N ASN A 281 2.98 39.13 4.63
CA ASN A 281 2.94 40.40 3.92
C ASN A 281 2.40 40.21 2.50
N SER A 282 1.56 41.16 2.10
CA SER A 282 1.06 41.29 0.73
C SER A 282 2.16 41.77 -0.23
N THR A 283 1.84 41.81 -1.52
CA THR A 283 2.61 42.61 -2.48
C THR A 283 2.21 44.09 -2.42
N GLU A 284 3.15 44.97 -2.78
CA GLU A 284 2.88 46.39 -3.08
C GLU A 284 2.32 47.25 -1.91
N GLY A 285 2.62 46.87 -0.66
CA GLY A 285 2.45 47.75 0.50
C GLY A 285 1.08 47.69 1.20
N LEU A 286 0.24 46.69 0.89
CA LEU A 286 -0.92 46.37 1.74
C LEU A 286 -0.45 45.83 3.10
N GLY A 287 -1.25 46.01 4.15
CA GLY A 287 -0.98 45.44 5.47
C GLY A 287 -0.88 43.90 5.47
N ALA A 288 -0.44 43.35 6.61
CA ALA A 288 -0.32 41.90 6.80
C ALA A 288 -1.69 41.20 6.69
N ILE A 289 -1.71 40.02 6.05
CA ILE A 289 -2.90 39.21 5.83
C ILE A 289 -2.85 38.00 6.79
N PRO A 290 -3.91 37.71 7.57
CA PRO A 290 -3.91 36.60 8.52
C PRO A 290 -3.82 35.24 7.83
N TYR A 291 -3.10 34.31 8.45
CA TYR A 291 -2.99 32.92 8.01
C TYR A 291 -2.98 31.95 9.20
N THR A 292 -3.95 31.06 9.23
CA THR A 292 -4.11 30.01 10.27
C THR A 292 -4.27 28.61 9.69
N GLY A 293 -3.97 28.46 8.40
CA GLY A 293 -4.01 27.16 7.70
C GLY A 293 -2.76 26.33 7.95
N ILE A 294 -2.80 25.08 7.48
CA ILE A 294 -1.68 24.14 7.51
C ILE A 294 -0.91 24.25 6.20
N LEU A 295 0.42 24.27 6.28
CA LEU A 295 1.30 24.17 5.13
C LEU A 295 1.79 22.73 4.98
N LEU A 296 1.50 22.12 3.84
CA LEU A 296 1.95 20.79 3.45
C LEU A 296 2.85 20.92 2.23
N ALA A 297 4.06 20.40 2.31
CA ALA A 297 4.98 20.34 1.19
C ALA A 297 5.41 18.90 0.93
N HIS A 298 5.82 18.60 -0.29
CA HIS A 298 6.47 17.33 -0.61
C HIS A 298 7.46 17.50 -1.75
N SER A 299 8.54 16.72 -1.73
CA SER A 299 9.57 16.77 -2.77
C SER A 299 10.33 15.44 -2.82
N ASN A 300 11.30 15.33 -3.75
CA ASN A 300 12.18 14.17 -3.81
C ASN A 300 13.42 14.34 -2.93
N GLU A 301 14.19 13.25 -2.78
CA GLU A 301 15.37 13.23 -1.91
C GLU A 301 16.52 14.08 -2.44
N SER A 302 16.73 14.10 -3.76
CA SER A 302 17.77 14.92 -4.40
C SER A 302 17.56 16.41 -4.16
N GLU A 303 16.32 16.90 -4.25
CA GLU A 303 15.94 18.29 -3.99
C GLU A 303 16.18 18.66 -2.53
N TRP A 304 15.80 17.76 -1.61
CA TRP A 304 16.03 17.97 -0.19
C TRP A 304 17.53 18.04 0.15
N HIS A 305 18.35 17.14 -0.39
CA HIS A 305 19.80 17.16 -0.14
C HIS A 305 20.44 18.45 -0.68
N THR A 306 20.09 18.87 -1.90
CA THR A 306 20.56 20.15 -2.46
C THR A 306 20.13 21.33 -1.60
N PHE A 307 18.87 21.36 -1.16
CA PHE A 307 18.32 22.44 -0.34
C PHE A 307 18.96 22.50 1.05
N ARG A 308 19.12 21.35 1.71
CA ARG A 308 19.68 21.23 3.06
C ARG A 308 21.16 21.61 3.12
N ASN A 309 21.92 21.30 2.07
CA ASN A 309 23.36 21.59 2.02
C ASN A 309 23.67 23.08 1.79
N ASN A 310 22.67 23.89 1.43
CA ASN A 310 22.83 25.33 1.26
C ASN A 310 22.62 26.08 2.59
N LYS A 311 23.69 26.68 3.12
CA LYS A 311 23.66 27.42 4.40
C LYS A 311 22.68 28.60 4.42
N ASN A 312 22.37 29.20 3.27
CA ASN A 312 21.39 30.29 3.20
C ASN A 312 19.97 29.85 3.56
N ASN A 313 19.72 28.54 3.61
CA ASN A 313 18.41 27.95 3.84
C ASN A 313 18.20 27.49 5.29
N GLU A 314 19.18 27.71 6.19
CA GLU A 314 19.17 27.19 7.57
C GLU A 314 17.90 27.58 8.34
N ALA A 315 17.47 28.84 8.24
CA ALA A 315 16.24 29.33 8.88
C ALA A 315 14.97 28.60 8.40
N PHE A 316 14.98 28.03 7.19
CA PHE A 316 13.86 27.28 6.65
C PHE A 316 13.85 25.83 7.13
N ILE A 317 15.02 25.25 7.41
CA ILE A 317 15.15 23.86 7.87
C ILE A 317 14.50 23.67 9.24
N ASP A 318 14.69 24.61 10.17
CA ASP A 318 14.09 24.55 11.51
C ASP A 318 12.55 24.65 11.49
N ARG A 319 11.99 25.16 10.39
CA ARG A 319 10.55 25.31 10.19
C ARG A 319 9.90 24.14 9.46
N ILE A 320 10.65 23.05 9.22
CA ILE A 320 10.13 21.87 8.53
C ILE A 320 9.99 20.70 9.49
N TYR A 321 8.79 20.11 9.52
CA TYR A 321 8.56 18.80 10.14
C TYR A 321 8.64 17.70 9.07
N ILE A 322 9.71 16.91 9.09
CA ILE A 322 9.96 15.89 8.05
C ILE A 322 9.26 14.57 8.40
N VAL A 323 8.41 14.10 7.50
CA VAL A 323 7.87 12.73 7.51
C VAL A 323 8.44 11.96 6.32
N LYS A 324 9.15 10.87 6.58
CA LYS A 324 9.67 9.99 5.52
C LYS A 324 8.56 9.05 5.01
N VAL A 325 8.42 8.97 3.70
CA VAL A 325 7.45 8.13 2.98
C VAL A 325 8.21 7.15 2.08
N PRO A 326 8.78 6.07 2.63
CA PRO A 326 9.51 5.06 1.85
C PRO A 326 8.56 4.22 1.00
N TYR A 327 9.11 3.49 0.03
CA TYR A 327 8.35 2.45 -0.65
C TYR A 327 7.96 1.32 0.30
N CYS A 328 6.90 0.58 -0.05
CA CYS A 328 6.50 -0.60 0.70
C CYS A 328 7.60 -1.68 0.62
N LEU A 329 7.97 -2.22 1.79
CA LEU A 329 9.00 -3.24 1.95
C LEU A 329 8.44 -4.64 2.26
N ARG A 330 7.11 -4.76 2.31
CA ARG A 330 6.39 -5.99 2.63
C ARG A 330 5.71 -6.53 1.38
N VAL A 331 6.04 -7.75 1.00
CA VAL A 331 5.51 -8.39 -0.22
C VAL A 331 3.99 -8.47 -0.16
N SER A 332 3.41 -8.89 0.97
CA SER A 332 1.95 -9.01 1.11
C SER A 332 1.24 -7.66 0.99
N ASP A 333 1.86 -6.58 1.47
CA ASP A 333 1.27 -5.24 1.38
C ASP A 333 1.43 -4.63 -0.01
N GLU A 334 2.53 -4.93 -0.71
CA GLU A 334 2.72 -4.55 -2.12
C GLU A 334 1.74 -5.27 -3.06
N ILE A 335 1.41 -6.54 -2.81
CA ILE A 335 0.36 -7.27 -3.55
C ILE A 335 -0.99 -6.52 -3.45
N ARG A 336 -1.37 -6.08 -2.24
CA ARG A 336 -2.61 -5.32 -2.02
C ARG A 336 -2.62 -3.99 -2.77
N ILE A 337 -1.46 -3.34 -2.91
CA ILE A 337 -1.34 -2.14 -3.74
C ILE A 337 -1.65 -2.47 -5.21
N TYR A 338 -1.16 -3.60 -5.72
CA TYR A 338 -1.47 -4.03 -7.09
C TYR A 338 -2.93 -4.42 -7.27
N ASP A 339 -3.52 -5.16 -6.32
CA ASP A 339 -4.94 -5.51 -6.35
C ASP A 339 -5.82 -4.25 -6.42
N LYS A 340 -5.54 -3.26 -5.57
CA LYS A 340 -6.24 -1.96 -5.60
C LYS A 340 -6.11 -1.27 -6.95
N LEU A 341 -4.94 -1.27 -7.57
CA LEU A 341 -4.72 -0.67 -8.88
C LEU A 341 -5.49 -1.41 -9.98
N LEU A 342 -5.51 -2.75 -9.94
CA LEU A 342 -6.22 -3.59 -10.91
C LEU A 342 -7.73 -3.43 -10.80
N VAL A 343 -8.29 -3.40 -9.58
CA VAL A 343 -9.72 -3.19 -9.32
C VAL A 343 -10.21 -1.86 -9.92
N ASN A 344 -9.37 -0.82 -9.88
CA ASN A 344 -9.68 0.50 -10.45
C ASN A 344 -9.41 0.60 -11.96
N SER A 345 -9.09 -0.50 -12.63
CA SER A 345 -8.76 -0.55 -14.06
C SER A 345 -9.72 -1.45 -14.85
N SER A 346 -9.69 -1.34 -16.18
CA SER A 346 -10.40 -2.26 -17.09
C SER A 346 -9.89 -3.70 -17.01
N LEU A 347 -8.70 -3.91 -16.41
CA LEU A 347 -8.09 -5.23 -16.19
C LEU A 347 -8.64 -5.93 -14.95
N SER A 348 -9.55 -5.32 -14.19
CA SER A 348 -10.17 -5.92 -12.99
C SER A 348 -10.84 -7.28 -13.24
N LYS A 349 -11.34 -7.51 -14.46
CA LYS A 349 -11.95 -8.79 -14.89
C LYS A 349 -11.01 -9.66 -15.72
N ALA A 350 -9.81 -9.17 -16.04
CA ALA A 350 -8.84 -9.91 -16.83
C ALA A 350 -8.26 -11.07 -16.01
N HIS A 351 -7.94 -12.16 -16.70
CA HIS A 351 -7.46 -13.36 -16.03
C HIS A 351 -6.02 -13.15 -15.52
N CYS A 352 -5.78 -13.38 -14.23
CA CYS A 352 -4.47 -13.25 -13.62
C CYS A 352 -4.08 -14.58 -12.98
N ALA A 353 -3.08 -15.24 -13.56
CA ALA A 353 -2.62 -16.52 -13.06
C ALA A 353 -2.06 -16.39 -11.61
N PRO A 354 -2.23 -17.43 -10.77
CA PRO A 354 -1.66 -17.48 -9.44
C PRO A 354 -0.17 -17.12 -9.39
N ASP A 355 0.25 -16.53 -8.26
CA ASP A 355 1.63 -16.11 -7.98
C ASP A 355 2.17 -14.98 -8.88
N THR A 356 1.46 -14.52 -9.92
CA THR A 356 1.90 -13.42 -10.80
C THR A 356 2.13 -12.11 -10.03
N LEU A 357 1.14 -11.66 -9.25
CA LEU A 357 1.28 -10.43 -8.46
C LEU A 357 2.32 -10.57 -7.36
N LYS A 358 2.41 -11.76 -6.76
CA LYS A 358 3.39 -12.06 -5.72
C LYS A 358 4.81 -12.05 -6.27
N MET A 359 5.06 -12.64 -7.44
CA MET A 359 6.37 -12.62 -8.09
C MET A 359 6.80 -11.19 -8.42
N LEU A 360 5.90 -10.36 -8.96
CA LEU A 360 6.21 -8.95 -9.20
C LEU A 360 6.49 -8.20 -7.90
N ALA A 361 5.69 -8.43 -6.86
CA ALA A 361 5.88 -7.80 -5.55
C ALA A 361 7.21 -8.22 -4.91
N GLN A 362 7.62 -9.48 -5.05
CA GLN A 362 8.93 -9.94 -4.61
C GLN A 362 10.05 -9.23 -5.38
N PHE A 363 9.95 -9.14 -6.70
CA PHE A 363 10.95 -8.45 -7.52
C PHE A 363 11.09 -6.97 -7.12
N THR A 364 9.98 -6.26 -6.97
CA THR A 364 9.99 -4.83 -6.63
C THR A 364 10.46 -4.59 -5.21
N VAL A 365 10.06 -5.40 -4.23
CA VAL A 365 10.55 -5.31 -2.85
C VAL A 365 12.05 -5.61 -2.78
N LEU A 366 12.55 -6.65 -3.46
CA LEU A 366 14.00 -6.94 -3.53
C LEU A 366 14.79 -5.75 -4.06
N SER A 367 14.25 -5.02 -5.04
CA SER A 367 14.90 -3.82 -5.58
C SER A 367 15.01 -2.65 -4.59
N ARG A 368 14.22 -2.66 -3.51
CA ARG A 368 14.09 -1.58 -2.51
C ARG A 368 14.85 -1.86 -1.21
N LEU A 369 15.21 -3.12 -0.97
CA LEU A 369 15.95 -3.53 0.21
C LEU A 369 17.44 -3.29 0.04
N LYS A 370 18.11 -2.82 1.10
CA LYS A 370 19.57 -2.75 1.14
C LYS A 370 20.16 -4.14 1.35
N GLU A 371 21.24 -4.46 0.63
CA GLU A 371 21.92 -5.75 0.74
C GLU A 371 22.51 -5.93 2.16
N PRO A 372 22.17 -7.03 2.87
CA PRO A 372 22.74 -7.31 4.18
C PRO A 372 24.11 -7.99 4.06
N GLU A 373 25.05 -7.66 4.95
CA GLU A 373 26.43 -8.17 4.90
C GLU A 373 26.55 -9.69 5.12
N ASN A 374 25.84 -10.22 6.12
CA ASN A 374 26.04 -11.59 6.62
C ASN A 374 24.85 -12.52 6.39
N SER A 375 23.95 -12.20 5.46
CA SER A 375 22.76 -13.02 5.17
C SER A 375 22.29 -12.83 3.73
N ASN A 376 21.37 -13.67 3.25
CA ASN A 376 20.79 -13.50 1.93
C ASN A 376 19.72 -12.38 1.93
N ILE A 377 19.73 -11.49 0.92
CA ILE A 377 18.70 -10.47 0.71
C ILE A 377 17.30 -11.08 0.56
N TYR A 378 17.19 -12.28 -0.03
CA TYR A 378 15.90 -12.95 -0.13
C TYR A 378 15.35 -13.35 1.24
N SER A 379 16.21 -13.79 2.15
CA SER A 379 15.83 -14.11 3.53
C SER A 379 15.37 -12.84 4.26
N LYS A 380 16.08 -11.72 4.06
CA LYS A 380 15.66 -10.41 4.57
C LYS A 380 14.26 -10.01 4.08
N MET A 381 13.95 -10.16 2.80
CA MET A 381 12.62 -9.87 2.24
C MET A 381 11.51 -10.67 2.95
N ARG A 382 11.70 -11.98 3.15
CA ARG A 382 10.72 -12.85 3.83
C ARG A 382 10.55 -12.47 5.30
N VAL A 383 11.64 -12.11 5.99
CA VAL A 383 11.59 -11.63 7.38
C VAL A 383 10.79 -10.33 7.49
N TYR A 384 10.94 -9.40 6.54
CA TYR A 384 10.15 -8.17 6.49
C TYR A 384 8.66 -8.46 6.31
N ASP A 385 8.32 -9.50 5.55
CA ASP A 385 6.93 -9.96 5.38
C ASP A 385 6.41 -10.79 6.57
N GLY A 386 7.20 -10.96 7.64
CA GLY A 386 6.81 -11.64 8.88
C GLY A 386 6.90 -13.16 8.83
N GLU A 387 7.67 -13.73 7.91
CA GLU A 387 7.96 -15.16 7.86
C GLU A 387 9.00 -15.57 8.93
N ASN A 388 8.85 -16.77 9.49
CA ASN A 388 9.85 -17.34 10.39
C ASN A 388 10.85 -18.18 9.58
N LEU A 389 12.12 -17.79 9.59
CA LEU A 389 13.19 -18.47 8.84
C LEU A 389 14.17 -19.26 9.70
N LYS A 390 13.97 -19.35 11.02
CA LYS A 390 14.94 -19.99 11.93
C LYS A 390 15.29 -21.43 11.53
N ASP A 391 14.32 -22.17 11.01
CA ASP A 391 14.51 -23.57 10.61
C ASP A 391 15.05 -23.72 9.18
N THR A 392 14.85 -22.72 8.32
CA THR A 392 15.21 -22.77 6.89
C THR A 392 16.53 -22.08 6.57
N ASP A 393 16.87 -21.02 7.30
CA ASP A 393 18.09 -20.24 7.11
C ASP A 393 18.64 -19.76 8.46
N PRO A 394 19.63 -20.48 9.04
CA PRO A 394 20.24 -20.11 10.31
C PRO A 394 20.97 -18.76 10.29
N LYS A 395 21.29 -18.21 9.12
CA LYS A 395 21.95 -16.90 8.97
C LYS A 395 20.94 -15.76 8.91
N ALA A 396 19.63 -16.04 8.87
CA ALA A 396 18.61 -15.00 8.87
C ALA A 396 18.58 -14.26 10.21
N LYS A 397 18.63 -12.93 10.14
CA LYS A 397 18.59 -12.06 11.32
C LYS A 397 17.16 -11.67 11.68
N SER A 398 16.99 -11.09 12.88
CA SER A 398 15.72 -10.49 13.28
C SER A 398 15.40 -9.24 12.44
N ILE A 399 14.11 -8.86 12.35
CA ILE A 399 13.70 -7.66 11.61
C ILE A 399 14.35 -6.39 12.17
N GLN A 400 14.55 -6.31 13.49
CA GLN A 400 15.17 -5.15 14.14
C GLN A 400 16.63 -5.01 13.73
N GLU A 401 17.40 -6.10 13.78
CA GLU A 401 18.80 -6.10 13.32
C GLU A 401 18.93 -5.70 11.86
N TYR A 402 18.01 -6.13 11.01
CA TYR A 402 18.00 -5.72 9.61
C TYR A 402 17.72 -4.22 9.45
N ARG A 403 16.74 -3.67 10.17
CA ARG A 403 16.44 -2.24 10.16
C ARG A 403 17.63 -1.43 10.67
N ASP A 404 18.26 -1.86 11.76
CA ASP A 404 19.43 -1.20 12.34
C ASP A 404 20.61 -1.20 11.36
N SER A 405 20.84 -2.31 10.65
CA SER A 405 21.90 -2.41 9.63
C SER A 405 21.63 -1.58 8.36
N ALA A 406 20.37 -1.46 7.95
CA ALA A 406 20.00 -0.74 6.74
C ALA A 406 19.95 0.78 6.95
N GLY A 407 19.70 1.21 8.19
CA GLY A 407 19.61 2.61 8.56
C GLY A 407 18.34 3.29 8.04
N VAL A 408 18.33 4.63 8.13
CA VAL A 408 17.13 5.46 7.93
C VAL A 408 16.67 5.63 6.48
N ASP A 409 17.43 5.12 5.50
CA ASP A 409 17.15 5.29 4.06
C ASP A 409 16.73 3.99 3.37
N GLU A 410 16.39 2.97 4.16
CA GLU A 410 15.82 1.75 3.61
C GLU A 410 14.44 2.02 2.96
N GLY A 411 14.23 1.48 1.75
CA GLY A 411 13.00 1.76 0.99
C GLY A 411 12.93 3.13 0.33
N MET A 412 13.96 3.97 0.45
CA MET A 412 14.05 5.27 -0.23
C MET A 412 14.55 5.16 -1.68
N ASN A 413 15.10 4.00 -2.06
CA ASN A 413 15.62 3.69 -3.39
C ASN A 413 14.96 2.43 -3.97
N GLY A 414 15.12 2.20 -5.27
CA GLY A 414 14.60 1.02 -5.97
C GLY A 414 13.45 1.32 -6.93
N LEU A 415 12.77 0.26 -7.36
CA LEU A 415 11.73 0.36 -8.39
C LEU A 415 10.42 0.92 -7.82
N SER A 416 9.90 1.95 -8.48
CA SER A 416 8.65 2.60 -8.12
C SER A 416 7.42 1.72 -8.38
N THR A 417 6.32 1.99 -7.68
CA THR A 417 5.02 1.36 -7.98
C THR A 417 4.57 1.65 -9.44
N ARG A 418 4.96 2.80 -10.01
CA ARG A 418 4.68 3.14 -11.42
C ARG A 418 5.42 2.23 -12.39
N PHE A 419 6.66 1.86 -12.09
CA PHE A 419 7.40 0.85 -12.86
C PHE A 419 6.66 -0.49 -12.84
N ALA A 420 6.29 -0.97 -11.65
CA ALA A 420 5.56 -2.22 -11.48
C ALA A 420 4.25 -2.25 -12.29
N PHE A 421 3.50 -1.14 -12.27
CA PHE A 421 2.25 -1.03 -13.02
C PHE A 421 2.45 -1.05 -14.55
N LYS A 422 3.51 -0.39 -15.05
CA LYS A 422 3.87 -0.48 -16.48
C LYS A 422 4.21 -1.92 -16.87
N ILE A 423 4.93 -2.66 -16.02
CA ILE A 423 5.21 -4.08 -16.23
C ILE A 423 3.92 -4.88 -16.28
N LEU A 424 3.03 -4.75 -15.28
CA LEU A 424 1.74 -5.46 -15.29
C LEU A 424 0.95 -5.18 -16.56
N SER A 425 0.82 -3.91 -16.95
CA SER A 425 0.11 -3.54 -18.17
C SER A 425 0.70 -4.21 -19.43
N LYS A 426 2.03 -4.25 -19.56
CA LYS A 426 2.71 -4.98 -20.65
C LYS A 426 2.45 -6.48 -20.60
N VAL A 427 2.44 -7.07 -19.40
CA VAL A 427 2.21 -8.52 -19.21
C VAL A 427 0.78 -8.90 -19.57
N PHE A 428 -0.23 -8.14 -19.11
CA PHE A 428 -1.64 -8.38 -19.45
C PHE A 428 -1.92 -8.27 -20.95
N ASN A 429 -1.17 -7.42 -21.66
CA ASN A 429 -1.32 -7.18 -23.10
C ASN A 429 -0.23 -7.86 -23.94
N PHE A 430 0.44 -8.88 -23.38
CA PHE A 430 1.54 -9.55 -24.07
C PHE A 430 1.05 -10.47 -25.19
N ASP A 431 -0.02 -11.24 -24.96
CA ASP A 431 -0.62 -12.11 -25.98
C ASP A 431 -1.59 -11.29 -26.85
N PRO A 432 -1.48 -11.33 -28.19
CA PRO A 432 -2.36 -10.58 -29.09
C PRO A 432 -3.81 -11.10 -29.11
N HIS A 433 -4.08 -12.26 -28.53
CA HIS A 433 -5.37 -12.95 -28.59
C HIS A 433 -6.06 -13.10 -27.22
N GLU A 434 -5.37 -12.87 -26.10
CA GLU A 434 -5.97 -12.87 -24.76
C GLU A 434 -5.41 -11.76 -23.87
N ILE A 435 -6.29 -11.11 -23.09
CA ILE A 435 -5.87 -10.15 -22.06
C ILE A 435 -5.73 -10.93 -20.76
N ALA A 436 -4.53 -11.41 -20.48
CA ALA A 436 -4.25 -12.22 -19.30
C ALA A 436 -2.81 -12.06 -18.84
N ALA A 437 -2.59 -12.12 -17.52
CA ALA A 437 -1.25 -12.08 -16.93
C ALA A 437 -0.84 -13.45 -16.42
N ASN A 438 0.43 -13.81 -16.66
CA ASN A 438 1.04 -15.01 -16.10
C ASN A 438 2.52 -14.81 -15.75
N PRO A 439 3.09 -15.65 -14.86
CA PRO A 439 4.45 -15.45 -14.37
C PRO A 439 5.55 -15.67 -15.43
N VAL A 440 5.30 -16.48 -16.47
CA VAL A 440 6.29 -16.72 -17.54
C VAL A 440 6.43 -15.47 -18.42
N HIS A 441 5.31 -14.88 -18.84
CA HIS A 441 5.32 -13.59 -19.53
C HIS A 441 5.90 -12.49 -18.63
N LEU A 442 5.60 -12.51 -17.33
CA LEU A 442 6.17 -11.57 -16.37
C LEU A 442 7.70 -11.64 -16.32
N LEU A 443 8.30 -12.83 -16.19
CA LEU A 443 9.75 -13.00 -16.18
C LEU A 443 10.39 -12.46 -17.48
N TYR A 444 9.81 -12.78 -18.63
CA TYR A 444 10.30 -12.31 -19.92
C TYR A 444 10.19 -10.78 -20.07
N VAL A 445 9.04 -10.20 -19.73
CA VAL A 445 8.82 -8.75 -19.81
C VAL A 445 9.72 -8.00 -18.84
N LEU A 446 9.97 -8.55 -17.64
CA LEU A 446 10.92 -7.97 -16.69
C LEU A 446 12.35 -7.99 -17.23
N GLU A 447 12.82 -9.12 -17.76
CA GLU A 447 14.17 -9.22 -18.35
C GLU A 447 14.34 -8.20 -19.48
N GLN A 448 13.38 -8.13 -20.41
CA GLN A 448 13.39 -7.14 -21.50
C GLN A 448 13.36 -5.69 -21.00
N GLN A 449 12.53 -5.38 -19.99
CA GLN A 449 12.44 -4.01 -19.46
C GLN A 449 13.75 -3.59 -18.77
N ILE A 450 14.40 -4.49 -18.05
CA ILE A 450 15.68 -4.22 -17.38
C ILE A 450 16.76 -3.88 -18.41
N GLU A 451 16.76 -4.53 -19.57
CA GLU A 451 17.69 -4.22 -20.65
C GLU A 451 17.39 -2.88 -21.33
N GLN A 452 16.11 -2.53 -21.47
CA GLN A 452 15.67 -1.28 -22.11
C GLN A 452 15.87 -0.03 -21.25
N GLU A 453 15.76 -0.13 -19.92
CA GLU A 453 15.85 1.00 -18.98
C GLU A 453 17.27 1.57 -18.85
N GLN A 454 18.29 0.92 -19.42
CA GLN A 454 19.69 1.37 -19.37
C GLN A 454 20.20 1.68 -17.95
N PHE A 455 19.85 0.82 -16.98
CA PHE A 455 20.37 0.94 -15.61
C PHE A 455 21.91 0.91 -15.58
N PRO A 456 22.53 1.51 -14.53
CA PRO A 456 23.95 1.28 -14.26
C PRO A 456 24.27 -0.22 -14.23
N ALA A 457 25.45 -0.61 -14.75
CA ALA A 457 25.81 -2.01 -14.95
C ALA A 457 25.59 -2.87 -13.69
N GLU A 458 26.03 -2.39 -12.53
CA GLU A 458 25.85 -3.05 -11.24
C GLU A 458 24.37 -3.28 -10.89
N VAL A 459 23.52 -2.29 -11.13
CA VAL A 459 22.08 -2.37 -10.85
C VAL A 459 21.39 -3.34 -11.82
N ARG A 460 21.76 -3.28 -13.11
CA ARG A 460 21.26 -4.19 -14.14
C ARG A 460 21.58 -5.64 -13.79
N GLU A 461 22.84 -5.94 -13.52
CA GLU A 461 23.29 -7.28 -13.16
C GLU A 461 22.61 -7.78 -11.89
N ARG A 462 22.47 -6.91 -10.88
CA ARG A 462 21.77 -7.23 -9.64
C ARG A 462 20.30 -7.59 -9.87
N TYR A 463 19.57 -6.86 -10.72
CA TYR A 463 18.17 -7.16 -11.02
C TYR A 463 18.02 -8.45 -11.83
N LEU A 464 18.90 -8.69 -12.81
CA LEU A 464 18.92 -9.95 -13.55
C LEU A 464 19.23 -11.13 -12.63
N ARG A 465 20.14 -10.95 -11.66
CA ARG A 465 20.45 -11.93 -10.63
C ARG A 465 19.20 -12.27 -9.79
N TYR A 466 18.40 -11.28 -9.40
CA TYR A 466 17.16 -11.54 -8.66
C TYR A 466 16.16 -12.40 -9.44
N LEU A 467 16.04 -12.18 -10.75
CA LEU A 467 15.19 -13.01 -11.61
C LEU A 467 15.72 -14.46 -11.69
N LYS A 468 17.02 -14.62 -11.97
CA LYS A 468 17.63 -15.91 -12.28
C LYS A 468 17.92 -16.78 -11.06
N GLU A 469 18.36 -16.20 -9.95
CA GLU A 469 18.76 -16.93 -8.74
C GLU A 469 17.60 -17.14 -7.75
N TYR A 470 16.65 -16.20 -7.70
CA TYR A 470 15.61 -16.23 -6.68
C TYR A 470 14.21 -16.52 -7.23
N LEU A 471 13.76 -15.76 -8.22
CA LEU A 471 12.36 -15.81 -8.66
C LEU A 471 12.09 -17.02 -9.57
N ALA A 472 12.89 -17.22 -10.61
CA ALA A 472 12.69 -18.32 -11.56
C ALA A 472 12.81 -19.71 -10.90
N PRO A 473 13.86 -20.03 -10.10
CA PRO A 473 13.99 -21.34 -9.44
C PRO A 473 12.80 -21.68 -8.53
N ARG A 474 12.36 -20.72 -7.72
CA ARG A 474 11.22 -20.91 -6.81
C ARG A 474 9.90 -21.05 -7.55
N TYR A 475 9.74 -20.33 -8.65
CA TYR A 475 8.56 -20.50 -9.49
C TYR A 475 8.52 -21.86 -10.17
N ILE A 476 9.66 -22.41 -10.61
CA ILE A 476 9.76 -23.77 -11.14
C ILE A 476 9.29 -24.80 -10.10
N GLU A 477 9.72 -24.64 -8.85
CA GLU A 477 9.26 -25.50 -7.75
C GLU A 477 7.75 -25.35 -7.48
N PHE A 478 7.25 -24.11 -7.48
CA PHE A 478 5.83 -23.82 -7.28
C PHE A 478 4.97 -24.42 -8.39
N ILE A 479 5.27 -24.12 -9.66
CA ILE A 479 4.49 -24.64 -10.79
C ILE A 479 4.63 -26.15 -10.92
N GLY A 480 5.79 -26.71 -10.57
CA GLY A 480 6.00 -28.15 -10.50
C GLY A 480 5.04 -28.80 -9.51
N LYS A 481 4.91 -28.25 -8.29
CA LYS A 481 3.93 -28.72 -7.31
C LYS A 481 2.49 -28.55 -7.78
N GLU A 482 2.15 -27.42 -8.41
CA GLU A 482 0.80 -27.17 -8.93
C GLU A 482 0.42 -28.18 -10.03
N ILE A 483 1.29 -28.37 -11.03
CA ILE A 483 1.10 -29.34 -12.11
C ILE A 483 0.97 -30.75 -11.55
N GLN A 484 1.85 -31.13 -10.64
CA GLN A 484 1.82 -32.45 -10.02
C GLN A 484 0.55 -32.67 -9.19
N THR A 485 0.08 -31.66 -8.46
CA THR A 485 -1.13 -31.77 -7.65
C THR A 485 -2.38 -31.87 -8.53
N ALA A 486 -2.49 -31.01 -9.56
CA ALA A 486 -3.57 -31.07 -10.53
C ALA A 486 -3.61 -32.41 -11.28
N TYR A 487 -2.43 -32.99 -11.53
CA TYR A 487 -2.30 -34.34 -12.05
C TYR A 487 -2.76 -35.40 -11.04
N LEU A 488 -2.27 -35.40 -9.80
CA LEU A 488 -2.62 -36.44 -8.81
C LEU A 488 -4.12 -36.55 -8.55
N GLU A 489 -4.80 -35.40 -8.52
CA GLU A 489 -6.25 -35.36 -8.35
C GLU A 489 -6.98 -36.12 -9.50
N SER A 490 -6.38 -36.28 -10.69
CA SER A 490 -7.02 -36.97 -11.85
C SER A 490 -6.81 -38.47 -11.79
N TYR A 491 -6.03 -38.92 -10.80
CA TYR A 491 -5.57 -40.28 -10.62
C TYR A 491 -6.04 -40.86 -9.29
N SER A 492 -7.31 -40.65 -8.92
CA SER A 492 -7.90 -41.37 -7.78
C SER A 492 -7.75 -42.88 -7.92
N GLU A 493 -7.91 -43.41 -9.14
CA GLU A 493 -7.79 -44.84 -9.45
C GLU A 493 -6.34 -45.33 -9.44
N TYR A 494 -5.37 -44.56 -9.94
CA TYR A 494 -3.96 -44.96 -9.87
C TYR A 494 -3.40 -44.86 -8.44
N GLY A 495 -3.83 -43.84 -7.68
CA GLY A 495 -3.62 -43.73 -6.23
C GLY A 495 -4.13 -44.96 -5.51
N GLN A 496 -5.35 -45.37 -5.85
CA GLN A 496 -5.96 -46.57 -5.31
C GLN A 496 -5.22 -47.84 -5.72
N ASN A 497 -4.74 -47.96 -6.96
CA ASN A 497 -3.99 -49.13 -7.42
C ASN A 497 -2.63 -49.28 -6.73
N ILE A 498 -1.90 -48.18 -6.51
CA ILE A 498 -0.67 -48.22 -5.70
C ILE A 498 -1.00 -48.58 -4.25
N PHE A 499 -2.05 -48.00 -3.68
CA PHE A 499 -2.50 -48.30 -2.33
C PHE A 499 -2.85 -49.79 -2.16
N ASP A 500 -3.70 -50.34 -3.03
CA ASP A 500 -4.18 -51.71 -2.96
C ASP A 500 -3.04 -52.71 -3.11
N ARG A 501 -2.12 -52.46 -4.05
CA ARG A 501 -0.93 -53.27 -4.27
C ARG A 501 0.06 -53.19 -3.10
N TYR A 502 0.27 -52.00 -2.54
CA TYR A 502 1.13 -51.83 -1.36
C TYR A 502 0.58 -52.61 -0.17
N VAL A 503 -0.73 -52.52 0.09
CA VAL A 503 -1.39 -53.27 1.17
C VAL A 503 -1.26 -54.77 0.96
N LEU A 504 -1.47 -55.24 -0.28
CA LEU A 504 -1.35 -56.65 -0.63
C LEU A 504 0.07 -57.17 -0.37
N TYR A 505 1.09 -56.48 -0.92
CA TYR A 505 2.49 -56.88 -0.75
C TYR A 505 2.94 -56.79 0.71
N ALA A 506 2.49 -55.77 1.45
CA ALA A 506 2.78 -55.64 2.87
C ALA A 506 2.16 -56.79 3.69
N ASP A 507 0.94 -57.22 3.36
CA ASP A 507 0.28 -58.35 4.04
C ASP A 507 1.03 -59.67 3.80
N PHE A 508 1.37 -60.00 2.55
CA PHE A 508 2.17 -61.18 2.21
C PHE A 508 3.57 -61.15 2.86
N TRP A 509 4.20 -59.97 2.92
CA TRP A 509 5.50 -59.79 3.57
C TRP A 509 5.44 -59.97 5.10
N ILE A 510 4.34 -59.53 5.75
CA ILE A 510 4.12 -59.72 7.19
C ILE A 510 3.84 -61.19 7.50
N GLN A 511 3.06 -61.87 6.66
CA GLN A 511 2.68 -63.28 6.83
C GLN A 511 3.77 -64.28 6.43
N ASP A 512 4.92 -63.80 5.93
CA ASP A 512 6.04 -64.63 5.45
C ASP A 512 5.62 -65.62 4.35
N GLN A 513 4.73 -65.17 3.46
CA GLN A 513 4.20 -65.95 2.35
C GLN A 513 4.73 -65.43 1.00
N GLU A 514 4.84 -66.34 0.04
CA GLU A 514 5.18 -65.98 -1.34
C GLU A 514 3.93 -65.43 -2.05
N TYR A 515 4.08 -64.30 -2.73
CA TYR A 515 3.04 -63.76 -3.58
C TYR A 515 3.22 -64.32 -5.00
N ARG A 516 2.14 -64.84 -5.58
CA ARG A 516 2.12 -65.27 -6.98
C ARG A 516 1.28 -64.30 -7.77
N ASP A 517 1.91 -63.61 -8.71
CA ASP A 517 1.21 -62.66 -9.56
C ASP A 517 0.26 -63.41 -10.51
N PRO A 518 -1.07 -63.15 -10.44
CA PRO A 518 -2.05 -63.85 -11.28
C PRO A 518 -1.93 -63.55 -12.78
N GLU A 519 -1.34 -62.40 -13.14
CA GLU A 519 -1.26 -61.92 -14.52
C GLU A 519 0.05 -62.33 -15.19
N THR A 520 1.17 -62.30 -14.45
CA THR A 520 2.50 -62.62 -14.99
C THR A 520 2.99 -64.03 -14.63
N GLY A 521 2.40 -64.66 -13.61
CA GLY A 521 2.87 -65.94 -13.06
C GLY A 521 4.18 -65.84 -12.26
N GLU A 522 4.67 -64.63 -12.03
CA GLU A 522 5.90 -64.38 -11.27
C GLU A 522 5.71 -64.68 -9.78
N ILE A 523 6.71 -65.32 -9.16
CA ILE A 523 6.71 -65.62 -7.72
C ILE A 523 7.61 -64.62 -7.02
N LEU A 524 7.00 -63.71 -6.27
CA LEU A 524 7.71 -62.76 -5.42
C LEU A 524 7.95 -63.40 -4.06
N ASN A 525 9.21 -63.75 -3.79
CA ASN A 525 9.64 -64.16 -2.46
C ASN A 525 9.71 -62.95 -1.51
N ARG A 526 9.94 -63.22 -0.22
CA ARG A 526 9.99 -62.16 0.80
C ARG A 526 11.03 -61.06 0.54
N ILE A 527 12.15 -61.40 -0.10
CA ILE A 527 13.21 -60.43 -0.45
C ILE A 527 12.71 -59.51 -1.57
N ALA A 528 12.14 -60.08 -2.63
CA ALA A 528 11.56 -59.34 -3.75
C ALA A 528 10.38 -58.45 -3.32
N LEU A 529 9.50 -58.95 -2.44
CA LEU A 529 8.43 -58.13 -1.84
C LEU A 529 8.98 -56.96 -1.03
N ASN A 530 10.08 -57.16 -0.29
CA ASN A 530 10.72 -56.07 0.44
C ASN A 530 11.29 -55.00 -0.51
N GLU A 531 11.91 -55.40 -1.62
CA GLU A 531 12.43 -54.49 -2.63
C GLU A 531 11.32 -53.64 -3.27
N GLU A 532 10.17 -54.25 -3.59
CA GLU A 532 9.00 -53.54 -4.14
C GLU A 532 8.39 -52.55 -3.13
N LEU A 533 8.28 -52.94 -1.86
CA LEU A 533 7.78 -52.05 -0.80
C LEU A 533 8.74 -50.89 -0.52
N GLU A 534 10.05 -51.15 -0.52
CA GLU A 534 11.08 -50.12 -0.33
C GLU A 534 11.08 -49.09 -1.45
N LYS A 535 10.75 -49.47 -2.69
CA LYS A 535 10.61 -48.51 -3.81
C LYS A 535 9.54 -47.46 -3.54
N ILE A 536 8.55 -47.77 -2.69
CA ILE A 536 7.44 -46.87 -2.30
C ILE A 536 7.79 -46.10 -1.02
N GLU A 537 8.45 -46.75 -0.06
CA GLU A 537 8.75 -46.18 1.27
C GLU A 537 9.99 -45.26 1.28
N LYS A 538 11.02 -45.55 0.49
CA LYS A 538 12.28 -44.78 0.42
C LYS A 538 12.07 -43.32 0.03
N PRO A 539 11.28 -42.98 -1.02
CA PRO A 539 10.98 -41.59 -1.36
C PRO A 539 10.32 -40.81 -0.21
N ALA A 540 9.63 -41.52 0.69
CA ALA A 540 8.95 -40.91 1.82
C ALA A 540 9.81 -40.75 3.07
N GLY A 541 10.97 -41.40 3.14
CA GLY A 541 11.89 -41.32 4.26
C GLY A 541 11.41 -42.06 5.52
N ILE A 542 10.70 -43.18 5.37
CA ILE A 542 10.18 -43.97 6.49
C ILE A 542 11.33 -44.58 7.31
N SER A 543 11.43 -44.20 8.58
CA SER A 543 12.52 -44.64 9.47
C SER A 543 12.37 -46.07 9.99
N ASN A 544 11.14 -46.56 10.16
CA ASN A 544 10.85 -47.93 10.58
C ASN A 544 9.79 -48.58 9.66
N PRO A 545 10.23 -49.19 8.55
CA PRO A 545 9.35 -49.81 7.57
C PRO A 545 8.47 -50.93 8.13
N LYS A 546 8.99 -51.72 9.08
CA LYS A 546 8.26 -52.87 9.63
C LYS A 546 7.02 -52.44 10.41
N ASP A 547 7.18 -51.47 11.30
CA ASP A 547 6.06 -50.96 12.11
C ASP A 547 5.06 -50.20 11.23
N PHE A 548 5.55 -49.46 10.24
CA PHE A 548 4.72 -48.75 9.27
C PHE A 548 3.84 -49.71 8.44
N ARG A 549 4.41 -50.80 7.90
CA ARG A 549 3.68 -51.84 7.16
C ARG A 549 2.60 -52.49 8.03
N ASN A 550 2.94 -52.86 9.26
CA ASN A 550 1.99 -53.44 10.22
C ASN A 550 0.84 -52.49 10.57
N GLU A 551 1.12 -51.21 10.81
CA GLU A 551 0.11 -50.21 11.12
C GLU A 551 -0.90 -50.06 9.98
N ILE A 552 -0.42 -50.01 8.73
CA ILE A 552 -1.25 -49.86 7.53
C ILE A 552 -2.12 -51.08 7.30
N VAL A 553 -1.55 -52.29 7.30
CA VAL A 553 -2.31 -53.52 7.05
C VAL A 553 -3.40 -53.69 8.11
N ASN A 554 -3.09 -53.42 9.38
CA ASN A 554 -4.09 -53.46 10.46
C ASN A 554 -5.18 -52.39 10.32
N PHE A 555 -4.86 -51.19 9.82
CA PHE A 555 -5.85 -50.18 9.50
C PHE A 555 -6.78 -50.65 8.38
N VAL A 556 -6.23 -51.18 7.28
CA VAL A 556 -7.02 -51.61 6.12
C VAL A 556 -7.87 -52.83 6.43
N LEU A 557 -7.36 -53.80 7.20
CA LEU A 557 -8.14 -54.97 7.64
C LEU A 557 -9.34 -54.54 8.51
N ARG A 558 -9.15 -53.59 9.44
CA ARG A 558 -10.25 -53.02 10.24
C ARG A 558 -11.26 -52.28 9.38
N ALA A 559 -10.79 -51.49 8.41
CA ALA A 559 -11.67 -50.78 7.49
C ALA A 559 -12.47 -51.71 6.57
N ARG A 560 -11.84 -52.79 6.06
CA ARG A 560 -12.49 -53.84 5.25
C ARG A 560 -13.58 -54.56 6.03
N ALA A 561 -13.32 -54.88 7.30
CA ALA A 561 -14.29 -55.53 8.18
C ALA A 561 -15.55 -54.67 8.40
N ASN A 562 -15.41 -53.35 8.43
CA ASN A 562 -16.51 -52.40 8.60
C ASN A 562 -17.23 -52.02 7.29
N ASN A 563 -16.67 -52.34 6.12
CA ASN A 563 -17.16 -51.91 4.80
C ASN A 563 -17.43 -53.08 3.83
N ASN A 564 -18.04 -54.17 4.30
CA ASN A 564 -18.42 -55.33 3.47
C ASN A 564 -17.28 -55.86 2.57
N GLY A 565 -16.04 -55.87 3.08
CA GLY A 565 -14.87 -56.40 2.36
C GLY A 565 -14.25 -55.46 1.31
N LYS A 566 -14.74 -54.22 1.15
CA LYS A 566 -14.12 -53.23 0.25
C LYS A 566 -12.93 -52.51 0.90
N ASN A 567 -11.89 -52.26 0.11
CA ASN A 567 -10.76 -51.45 0.57
C ASN A 567 -11.21 -50.01 0.84
N PRO A 568 -10.66 -49.36 1.87
CA PRO A 568 -10.89 -47.94 2.07
C PRO A 568 -10.23 -47.14 0.94
N SER A 569 -10.75 -45.94 0.67
CA SER A 569 -10.10 -45.02 -0.25
C SER A 569 -8.70 -44.69 0.24
N TRP A 570 -7.72 -44.62 -0.66
CA TRP A 570 -6.35 -44.25 -0.33
C TRP A 570 -6.22 -42.86 0.32
N LEU A 571 -7.24 -42.00 0.20
CA LEU A 571 -7.35 -40.70 0.86
C LEU A 571 -7.69 -40.79 2.36
N SER A 572 -8.18 -41.94 2.84
CA SER A 572 -8.68 -42.12 4.20
C SER A 572 -7.58 -42.21 5.26
N TYR A 573 -6.33 -42.46 4.86
CA TYR A 573 -5.20 -42.62 5.78
C TYR A 573 -4.06 -41.69 5.41
N GLU A 574 -3.90 -40.63 6.21
CA GLU A 574 -2.99 -39.52 5.94
C GLU A 574 -1.53 -39.96 5.78
N LYS A 575 -1.04 -40.87 6.63
CA LYS A 575 0.37 -41.30 6.55
C LYS A 575 0.68 -42.02 5.24
N LEU A 576 -0.15 -42.98 4.80
CA LEU A 576 0.08 -43.70 3.54
C LEU A 576 -0.21 -42.80 2.33
N ARG A 577 -1.18 -41.90 2.44
CA ARG A 577 -1.43 -40.88 1.40
C ARG A 577 -0.14 -40.09 1.10
N VAL A 578 0.53 -39.56 2.13
CA VAL A 578 1.80 -38.81 1.94
C VAL A 578 2.89 -39.68 1.31
N VAL A 579 2.97 -40.97 1.65
CA VAL A 579 3.94 -41.90 1.05
C VAL A 579 3.64 -42.13 -0.43
N ILE A 580 2.37 -42.41 -0.77
CA ILE A 580 1.94 -42.63 -2.16
C ILE A 580 2.13 -41.36 -2.99
N GLU A 581 1.76 -40.19 -2.46
CA GLU A 581 2.01 -38.90 -3.10
C GLU A 581 3.51 -38.72 -3.40
N LYS A 582 4.40 -38.93 -2.42
CA LYS A 582 5.85 -38.85 -2.63
C LYS A 582 6.40 -39.87 -3.63
N LYS A 583 5.86 -41.09 -3.66
CA LYS A 583 6.23 -42.09 -4.67
C LYS A 583 5.81 -41.63 -6.06
N MET A 584 4.59 -41.16 -6.23
CA MET A 584 4.10 -40.65 -7.50
C MET A 584 4.89 -39.42 -7.96
N PHE A 585 5.28 -38.53 -7.04
CA PHE A 585 6.13 -37.38 -7.33
C PHE A 585 7.56 -37.79 -7.73
N SER A 586 8.05 -38.97 -7.30
CA SER A 586 9.38 -39.45 -7.69
C SER A 586 9.43 -40.00 -9.13
N ASN A 587 8.32 -40.54 -9.64
CA ASN A 587 8.20 -41.11 -10.99
C ASN A 587 7.61 -40.09 -11.98
N THR A 588 8.27 -38.96 -12.14
CA THR A 588 7.80 -37.88 -13.01
C THR A 588 7.77 -38.20 -14.51
N GLU A 589 8.45 -39.26 -14.95
CA GLU A 589 8.44 -39.68 -16.36
C GLU A 589 7.04 -40.13 -16.80
N ASP A 590 6.27 -40.71 -15.88
CA ASP A 590 4.88 -41.13 -16.09
C ASP A 590 3.94 -39.93 -16.30
N LEU A 591 4.33 -38.73 -15.86
CA LEU A 591 3.54 -37.50 -15.98
C LEU A 591 3.67 -36.85 -17.38
N LEU A 592 4.82 -37.05 -18.04
CA LEU A 592 5.20 -36.35 -19.28
C LEU A 592 4.23 -36.62 -20.45
N PRO A 593 3.75 -37.85 -20.70
CA PRO A 593 2.83 -38.13 -21.80
C PRO A 593 1.48 -37.43 -21.65
N VAL A 594 1.05 -37.19 -20.41
CA VAL A 594 -0.26 -36.59 -20.11
C VAL A 594 -0.19 -35.07 -20.08
N ILE A 595 0.86 -34.48 -19.51
CA ILE A 595 1.02 -33.01 -19.42
C ILE A 595 1.45 -32.39 -20.77
N SER A 596 2.18 -33.14 -21.61
CA SER A 596 2.61 -32.63 -22.92
C SER A 596 1.41 -32.38 -23.85
N PHE A 597 1.43 -31.30 -24.64
CA PHE A 597 0.36 -30.99 -25.60
C PHE A 597 0.54 -31.71 -26.96
N ASN A 598 1.34 -32.78 -26.99
CA ASN A 598 1.53 -33.63 -28.17
C ASN A 598 0.32 -34.54 -28.39
N ALA A 599 0.20 -35.09 -29.61
CA ALA A 599 -0.84 -36.07 -29.94
C ALA A 599 -0.81 -37.26 -28.96
N LYS A 600 -1.97 -37.58 -28.37
CA LYS A 600 -2.10 -38.65 -27.37
C LYS A 600 -2.20 -40.00 -28.04
N ALA A 601 -1.50 -41.00 -27.49
CA ALA A 601 -1.49 -42.35 -28.03
C ALA A 601 -2.82 -43.09 -27.81
N SER A 602 -3.57 -42.76 -26.75
CA SER A 602 -4.84 -43.41 -26.41
C SER A 602 -5.96 -42.40 -26.10
N LYS A 603 -7.22 -42.85 -26.23
CA LYS A 603 -8.41 -42.07 -25.82
C LYS A 603 -8.44 -41.82 -24.31
N GLU A 604 -7.87 -42.72 -23.53
CA GLU A 604 -7.76 -42.61 -22.08
C GLU A 604 -6.80 -41.48 -21.70
N ASP A 605 -5.64 -41.39 -22.37
CA ASP A 605 -4.67 -40.31 -22.17
C ASP A 605 -5.22 -38.94 -22.60
N GLN A 606 -6.07 -38.92 -23.64
CA GLN A 606 -6.77 -37.71 -24.03
C GLN A 606 -7.76 -37.23 -22.97
N LYS A 607 -8.53 -38.15 -22.38
CA LYS A 607 -9.44 -37.83 -21.28
C LYS A 607 -8.68 -37.29 -20.06
N LYS A 608 -7.60 -37.98 -19.67
CA LYS A 608 -6.72 -37.58 -18.55
C LYS A 608 -6.12 -36.19 -18.76
N HIS A 609 -5.70 -35.87 -19.99
CA HIS A 609 -5.18 -34.55 -20.32
C HIS A 609 -6.26 -33.46 -20.19
N ASN A 610 -7.47 -33.71 -20.69
CA ASN A 610 -8.57 -32.76 -20.57
C ASN A 610 -8.96 -32.51 -19.11
N ASP A 611 -8.98 -33.56 -18.28
CA ASP A 611 -9.26 -33.44 -16.85
C ASP A 611 -8.16 -32.61 -16.15
N PHE A 612 -6.89 -32.85 -16.48
CA PHE A 612 -5.77 -32.02 -16.01
C PHE A 612 -5.92 -30.54 -16.38
N VAL A 613 -6.23 -30.24 -17.65
CA VAL A 613 -6.42 -28.85 -18.11
C VAL A 613 -7.58 -28.19 -17.36
N THR A 614 -8.70 -28.90 -17.21
CA THR A 614 -9.89 -28.39 -16.50
C THR A 614 -9.55 -28.00 -15.06
N ARG A 615 -8.77 -28.81 -14.34
CA ARG A 615 -8.37 -28.50 -12.96
C ARG A 615 -7.39 -27.34 -12.86
N MET A 616 -6.48 -27.23 -13.81
CA MET A 616 -5.61 -26.05 -13.88
C MET A 616 -6.47 -24.80 -14.15
N VAL A 617 -7.51 -24.88 -14.98
CA VAL A 617 -8.44 -23.76 -15.18
C VAL A 617 -9.19 -23.41 -13.87
N GLU A 618 -9.67 -24.41 -13.12
CA GLU A 618 -10.28 -24.21 -11.80
C GLU A 618 -9.33 -23.54 -10.78
N ARG A 619 -8.02 -23.78 -10.90
CA ARG A 619 -6.97 -23.13 -10.09
C ARG A 619 -6.64 -21.70 -10.53
N GLY A 620 -7.33 -21.19 -11.55
CA GLY A 620 -7.18 -19.81 -12.01
C GLY A 620 -6.14 -19.66 -13.12
N TYR A 621 -6.04 -20.61 -14.06
CA TYR A 621 -5.27 -20.47 -15.31
C TYR A 621 -6.21 -20.45 -16.54
N THR A 622 -5.79 -19.87 -17.67
CA THR A 622 -6.51 -20.05 -18.96
C THR A 622 -5.98 -21.29 -19.70
N ASP A 623 -6.75 -21.90 -20.61
CA ASP A 623 -6.29 -23.04 -21.42
C ASP A 623 -4.93 -22.79 -22.10
N LYS A 624 -4.74 -21.57 -22.63
CA LYS A 624 -3.48 -21.14 -23.24
C LYS A 624 -2.35 -21.05 -22.23
N GLN A 625 -2.61 -20.50 -21.05
CA GLN A 625 -1.64 -20.44 -19.98
C GLN A 625 -1.22 -21.84 -19.53
N VAL A 626 -2.16 -22.79 -19.41
CA VAL A 626 -1.84 -24.19 -19.06
C VAL A 626 -0.88 -24.79 -20.08
N ARG A 627 -1.12 -24.55 -21.37
CA ARG A 627 -0.23 -24.98 -22.44
C ARG A 627 1.16 -24.37 -22.33
N LEU A 628 1.23 -23.05 -22.23
CA LEU A 628 2.49 -22.31 -22.10
C LEU A 628 3.30 -22.78 -20.88
N LEU A 629 2.65 -22.91 -19.73
CA LEU A 629 3.27 -23.31 -18.47
C LEU A 629 3.79 -24.74 -18.53
N SER A 630 3.02 -25.65 -19.12
CA SER A 630 3.42 -27.05 -19.31
C SER A 630 4.63 -27.15 -20.22
N GLU A 631 4.62 -26.48 -21.38
CA GLU A 631 5.75 -26.47 -22.32
C GLU A 631 6.99 -25.81 -21.72
N TRP A 632 6.81 -24.70 -20.99
CA TRP A 632 7.90 -23.99 -20.31
C TRP A 632 8.53 -24.85 -19.21
N TYR A 633 7.72 -25.44 -18.33
CA TYR A 633 8.19 -26.32 -17.27
C TYR A 633 8.98 -27.52 -17.81
N LEU A 634 8.47 -28.16 -18.88
CA LEU A 634 9.15 -29.27 -19.56
C LEU A 634 10.51 -28.84 -20.14
N ARG A 635 10.60 -27.64 -20.73
CA ARG A 635 11.85 -27.13 -21.30
C ARG A 635 12.89 -26.85 -20.22
N VAL A 636 12.50 -26.12 -19.18
CA VAL A 636 13.42 -25.71 -18.10
C VAL A 636 13.96 -26.93 -17.36
N ARG A 637 13.14 -27.95 -17.17
CA ARG A 637 13.56 -29.20 -16.54
C ARG A 637 14.53 -30.01 -17.40
N LYS A 638 14.42 -29.98 -18.73
CA LYS A 638 15.38 -30.64 -19.63
C LYS A 638 16.74 -29.95 -19.66
N SER A 639 16.80 -28.67 -19.29
CA SER A 639 18.04 -27.90 -19.22
C SER A 639 18.72 -27.94 -17.84
N GLN A 640 18.07 -28.50 -16.82
CA GLN A 640 18.65 -28.83 -15.52
C GLN A 640 19.13 -30.28 -15.54
#